data_AF-A0A165DZB0-F1
#
_entry.id   AF-A0A165DZB0-F1
#
_cell.length_a   1.000
_cell.length_b   1.000
_cell.length_c   1.000
_cell.angle_alpha   90.00
_cell.angle_beta   90.00
_cell.angle_gamma   90.00
#
_symmetry.space_group_name_H-M   'P 1'
#
loop_
_entity.id
_entity.type
_entity.pdbx_description
1 polymer ?
#
loop_
_entity_poly.entity_id
_entity_poly.type
_entity_poly.pdbx_seq_one_letter_code
_entity_poly.pdbx_strand_id
1 'polypeptide(L)'
;MCFGENCAPQAARYVNSQLIALHENAVECLRTHEQVHRTDDHLRYSHALADFVYGRARAKVANSSDYDSMFHASFDAPQVEFLCNHDVVMRIMIKEGHYCQDYTKPAGNVLEQGRVRPINNCEFFFRMGFDTREISRTDAGVSSSKSLIRLIILDLPGSSLQLMSDEHASDKDALVFYLSQYLRFLQDAGYHTLFSLPEFHNSGSRLTIDYSAFGDTTVEVEEIYGISVEKINSQLTSAWLKAAIQADDSSGQPVIESLTYLVEYRCHTSIEGFPHAQFHIKFGPPRIKAVCRREVFMFFPIKEIVITSEDSDTLDEHKYDWEIAVSVDVLKEETSIVDMVRLKVDVGTIRLREESCTLPTPAADDDDDDPVHDYIEGLLDIFITDYISALDSAGQLVIYDSQQIAFSASSTSTDSRDYEEFWVATSDSSTSATLTNTIASWKQMVTTSDMRDFDQIVAVSQTSLNFAFRESWTAASSKSSSHFSLLANWSYSDSFSVAFKPMTVRLLSNERAILCLHLERGSLKPLKNGLPSEEGENHEFQDWQLAFEVDIKISSREGTDEINNIWRTKFADSPAFRQNNNREEWAFRHIYLDLSNLTFVQEYSQFDDLFVSQGRSPVDNVRAMLYYIRTHYLPALTQQGCNILYTIPIWIAKSEPPPHALTNVTFHAYSEKTVNRQGCAVVGPNGEPIIVILGMKNFRTLSALRLRFSTNWVVQTNKGLAFGTVSVSRQALMERVLLDGLARINAITTVIPEWSHVDKNGFWKFQLTTWARHHETKDQECTWTVEPPKGDGSFRFRWEHHVGLTYAQNGSNVVNGGYSVSCTTLNVVEFPPAARSKSMEIRLSGQVLLKVEFRSGAQQGSAQSVAKWSMALTLRTEPNGLKANAAGSTSPVFESTEPSGDVGTLQVADLQTSLKGELQDAINLDDILKQLQQFEGALKSCYPCSGAYCLAYPAFNAHGDLMFELKPQTQLNTPARQVNGGRGRAQRRGQLNGLGFADQSKARTRDSSIDSSAGLVKGKGLQSSRASSVRSSHHSEHGNGHVPPFTSEE
;
A
#
# COMPACT_ATOMS: atom_id res chain seq x y z
N MET A 1 27.26 39.32 40.58
CA MET A 1 26.48 38.12 40.20
C MET A 1 25.38 38.00 41.24
N CYS A 2 24.13 37.98 40.82
CA CYS A 2 23.02 37.80 41.75
C CYS A 2 23.00 36.31 42.13
N PHE A 3 23.31 36.03 43.38
CA PHE A 3 23.44 34.65 43.85
C PHE A 3 22.04 34.08 44.06
N GLY A 4 21.74 32.91 43.50
CA GLY A 4 20.40 32.31 43.53
C GLY A 4 19.47 32.71 42.39
N GLU A 5 19.89 33.63 41.50
CA GLU A 5 19.13 34.03 40.32
C GLU A 5 19.76 33.47 39.03
N ASN A 6 18.96 33.39 37.96
CA ASN A 6 19.45 33.01 36.63
C ASN A 6 20.46 34.04 36.09
N CYS A 7 21.71 33.61 35.91
CA CYS A 7 22.83 34.45 35.45
C CYS A 7 23.01 34.46 33.91
N ALA A 8 22.07 33.92 33.15
CA ALA A 8 22.09 33.93 31.68
C ALA A 8 22.28 35.32 31.04
N PRO A 9 21.59 36.41 31.46
CA PRO A 9 21.84 37.74 30.90
C PRO A 9 23.30 38.19 31.04
N GLN A 10 23.90 37.93 32.20
CA GLN A 10 25.27 38.32 32.49
C GLN A 10 26.26 37.44 31.70
N ALA A 11 25.93 36.15 31.49
CA ALA A 11 26.71 35.25 30.65
C ALA A 11 26.69 35.67 29.19
N ALA A 12 25.51 35.97 28.63
CA ALA A 12 25.36 36.48 27.28
C ALA A 12 26.14 37.79 27.08
N ARG A 13 26.07 38.72 28.04
CA ARG A 13 26.86 39.96 28.01
C ARG A 13 28.36 39.70 28.03
N TYR A 14 28.83 38.74 28.83
CA TYR A 14 30.25 38.38 28.93
C TYR A 14 30.78 37.77 27.63
N VAL A 15 29.98 36.92 26.98
CA VAL A 15 30.30 36.32 25.68
C VAL A 15 30.38 37.39 24.58
N ASN A 16 29.38 38.28 24.50
CA ASN A 16 29.41 39.39 23.54
C ASN A 16 30.59 40.34 23.76
N SER A 17 30.96 40.60 25.03
CA SER A 17 32.11 41.46 25.34
C SER A 17 33.43 40.86 24.83
N GLN A 18 33.57 39.53 24.83
CA GLN A 18 34.74 38.86 24.24
C GLN A 18 34.78 39.02 22.72
N LEU A 19 33.64 38.85 22.03
CA LEU A 19 33.56 39.03 20.58
C LEU A 19 33.91 40.46 20.16
N ILE A 20 33.43 41.46 20.90
CA ILE A 20 33.77 42.87 20.69
C ILE A 20 35.28 43.09 20.85
N ALA A 21 35.88 42.61 21.96
CA ALA A 21 37.31 42.78 22.19
C ALA A 21 38.17 42.06 21.12
N LEU A 22 37.75 40.87 20.67
CA LEU A 22 38.44 40.13 19.60
C LEU A 22 38.32 40.85 18.25
N HIS A 23 37.18 41.49 17.96
CA HIS A 23 36.99 42.32 16.78
C HIS A 23 37.85 43.59 16.82
N GLU A 24 37.91 44.31 17.95
CA GLU A 24 38.76 45.49 18.10
C GLU A 24 40.23 45.16 17.86
N ASN A 25 40.70 44.01 18.38
CA ASN A 25 42.04 43.50 18.11
C ASN A 25 42.26 43.19 16.61
N ALA A 26 41.26 42.61 15.93
CA ALA A 26 41.31 42.35 14.50
C ALA A 26 41.39 43.63 13.66
N VAL A 27 40.62 44.66 14.01
CA VAL A 27 40.66 45.99 13.37
C VAL A 27 42.02 46.66 13.57
N GLU A 28 42.57 46.63 14.78
CA GLU A 28 43.88 47.22 15.08
C GLU A 28 45.02 46.46 14.35
N CYS A 29 44.90 45.14 14.21
CA CYS A 29 45.82 44.31 13.43
C CYS A 29 45.85 44.75 11.95
N LEU A 30 44.69 44.95 11.33
CA LEU A 30 44.57 45.46 9.95
C LEU A 30 45.19 46.85 9.80
N ARG A 31 44.99 47.74 10.79
CA ARG A 31 45.53 49.10 10.77
C ARG A 31 47.06 49.13 10.87
N THR A 32 47.65 48.21 11.63
CA THR A 32 49.07 48.20 11.96
C THR A 32 49.94 47.50 10.91
N HIS A 33 49.35 46.63 10.08
CA HIS A 33 50.09 45.79 9.15
C HIS A 33 49.59 45.97 7.69
N GLU A 34 50.31 46.77 6.90
CA GLU A 34 49.93 47.16 5.51
C GLU A 34 49.94 46.00 4.47
N GLN A 35 50.46 44.81 4.79
CA GLN A 35 50.60 43.68 3.83
C GLN A 35 49.79 42.44 4.19
N VAL A 36 48.83 42.56 5.10
CA VAL A 36 48.09 41.43 5.68
C VAL A 36 47.28 40.61 4.67
N HIS A 37 46.82 41.23 3.57
CA HIS A 37 45.98 40.57 2.56
C HIS A 37 46.75 39.65 1.58
N ARG A 38 48.08 39.53 1.66
CA ARG A 38 48.91 38.83 0.65
C ARG A 38 49.60 37.54 1.11
N THR A 39 49.30 37.05 2.31
CA THR A 39 50.04 35.95 2.93
C THR A 39 49.15 34.77 3.34
N ASP A 40 49.80 33.66 3.71
CA ASP A 40 49.27 32.35 4.10
C ASP A 40 48.02 32.42 5.01
N ASP A 41 47.11 31.44 4.90
CA ASP A 41 45.78 31.49 5.54
C ASP A 41 45.85 31.65 7.07
N HIS A 42 46.92 31.15 7.71
CA HIS A 42 47.15 31.30 9.16
C HIS A 42 47.32 32.75 9.62
N LEU A 43 47.88 33.63 8.77
CA LEU A 43 48.01 35.06 9.09
C LEU A 43 46.66 35.78 8.98
N ARG A 44 45.74 35.20 8.20
CA ARG A 44 44.39 35.72 7.98
C ARG A 44 43.45 35.48 9.15
N TYR A 45 43.73 34.49 9.99
CA TYR A 45 42.97 34.25 11.21
C TYR A 45 43.00 35.45 12.17
N SER A 46 44.13 36.16 12.29
CA SER A 46 44.30 37.26 13.25
C SER A 46 43.34 38.45 13.04
N HIS A 47 42.79 38.63 11.84
CA HIS A 47 41.86 39.71 11.50
C HIS A 47 40.51 39.21 10.97
N ALA A 48 40.23 37.91 11.08
CA ALA A 48 39.09 37.28 10.42
C ALA A 48 37.74 37.89 10.85
N LEU A 49 37.62 38.36 12.10
CA LEU A 49 36.39 38.99 12.59
C LEU A 49 36.10 40.36 11.96
N ALA A 50 37.12 41.04 11.41
CA ALA A 50 36.98 42.40 10.87
C ALA A 50 36.96 42.45 9.33
N ASP A 51 37.63 41.49 8.67
CA ASP A 51 37.75 41.46 7.21
C ASP A 51 37.85 40.02 6.69
N PHE A 52 37.15 39.72 5.60
CA PHE A 52 37.21 38.43 4.92
C PHE A 52 37.24 38.58 3.40
N VAL A 53 38.08 37.75 2.77
CA VAL A 53 38.26 37.69 1.32
C VAL A 53 38.10 36.23 0.87
N TYR A 54 37.28 35.99 -0.15
CA TYR A 54 37.09 34.65 -0.71
C TYR A 54 37.25 34.65 -2.24
N GLY A 55 38.01 33.66 -2.72
CA GLY A 55 38.37 33.48 -4.13
C GLY A 55 39.38 34.51 -4.64
N ARG A 56 40.32 34.08 -5.50
CA ARG A 56 41.20 35.00 -6.25
C ARG A 56 40.55 35.35 -7.58
N ALA A 57 40.38 36.64 -7.87
CA ALA A 57 40.15 37.08 -9.24
C ALA A 57 41.46 36.91 -10.02
N ARG A 58 41.45 36.20 -11.16
CA ARG A 58 42.67 36.01 -11.95
C ARG A 58 43.05 37.34 -12.62
N ALA A 59 44.07 38.03 -12.11
CA ALA A 59 44.54 39.29 -12.67
C ALA A 59 45.18 39.13 -14.07
N LYS A 60 44.65 39.85 -15.06
CA LYS A 60 45.37 40.86 -15.90
C LYS A 60 44.61 41.14 -17.21
N VAL A 61 43.71 42.13 -17.18
CA VAL A 61 43.58 43.08 -18.30
C VAL A 61 43.69 44.47 -17.68
N ALA A 62 44.70 45.21 -18.11
CA ALA A 62 45.35 46.28 -17.36
C ALA A 62 44.53 47.57 -17.13
N ASN A 63 43.21 47.62 -17.37
CA ASN A 63 42.55 48.93 -17.49
C ASN A 63 41.15 49.11 -16.86
N SER A 64 40.56 48.17 -16.11
CA SER A 64 39.32 48.49 -15.38
C SER A 64 38.83 47.44 -14.37
N SER A 65 39.15 47.62 -13.09
CA SER A 65 38.29 47.48 -11.87
C SER A 65 39.10 46.96 -10.67
N ASP A 66 38.97 47.66 -9.54
CA ASP A 66 39.73 47.54 -8.27
C ASP A 66 39.52 46.25 -7.44
N TYR A 67 38.88 45.21 -7.99
CA TYR A 67 38.43 44.04 -7.23
C TYR A 67 39.29 42.79 -7.52
N ASP A 68 40.14 42.37 -6.57
CA ASP A 68 41.05 41.21 -6.67
C ASP A 68 40.41 39.89 -6.16
N SER A 69 39.13 39.89 -5.77
CA SER A 69 38.45 38.75 -5.15
C SER A 69 37.00 38.57 -5.61
N MET A 70 36.48 37.34 -5.47
CA MET A 70 35.07 37.01 -5.78
C MET A 70 34.11 37.51 -4.70
N PHE A 71 34.58 37.54 -3.45
CA PHE A 71 33.88 38.11 -2.31
C PHE A 71 34.89 38.83 -1.43
N HIS A 72 34.51 40.00 -0.96
CA HIS A 72 35.20 40.76 0.08
C HIS A 72 34.16 41.42 0.95
N ALA A 73 34.35 41.37 2.27
CA ALA A 73 33.49 42.09 3.20
C ALA A 73 34.33 42.51 4.42
N SER A 74 34.10 43.75 4.85
CA SER A 74 34.48 44.23 6.17
C SER A 74 33.27 44.17 7.08
N PHE A 75 33.48 43.72 8.31
CA PHE A 75 32.42 43.46 9.28
C PHE A 75 32.52 44.37 10.48
N ASP A 76 31.36 44.71 11.06
CA ASP A 76 31.30 45.21 12.43
C ASP A 76 31.39 44.04 13.42
N ALA A 77 31.57 44.38 14.71
CA ALA A 77 31.71 43.37 15.76
C ALA A 77 30.48 42.43 15.78
N PRO A 78 30.67 41.11 15.64
CA PRO A 78 29.56 40.18 15.65
C PRO A 78 28.95 40.10 17.06
N GLN A 79 27.66 39.84 17.11
CA GLN A 79 26.91 39.69 18.35
C GLN A 79 26.23 38.33 18.39
N VAL A 80 26.02 37.79 19.58
CA VAL A 80 25.31 36.53 19.80
C VAL A 80 24.15 36.73 20.76
N GLU A 81 23.00 36.18 20.42
CA GLU A 81 21.79 36.19 21.22
C GLU A 81 21.37 34.75 21.49
N PHE A 82 21.40 34.34 22.75
CA PHE A 82 21.05 32.98 23.14
C PHE A 82 19.52 32.84 23.16
N LEU A 83 19.00 31.88 22.38
CA LEU A 83 17.57 31.59 22.34
C LEU A 83 17.19 30.61 23.44
N CYS A 84 18.04 29.61 23.65
CA CYS A 84 17.86 28.58 24.66
C CYS A 84 19.23 27.98 25.04
N ASN A 85 19.25 26.90 25.83
CA ASN A 85 20.51 26.27 26.25
C ASN A 85 21.25 25.51 25.13
N HIS A 86 20.67 25.45 23.93
CA HIS A 86 21.19 24.69 22.80
C HIS A 86 21.42 25.52 21.55
N ASP A 87 20.66 26.61 21.37
CA ASP A 87 20.66 27.42 20.15
C ASP A 87 20.96 28.90 20.44
N VAL A 88 21.66 29.50 19.51
CA VAL A 88 22.06 30.91 19.54
C VAL A 88 21.94 31.52 18.15
N VAL A 89 21.60 32.79 18.09
CA VAL A 89 21.58 33.59 16.87
C VAL A 89 22.83 34.48 16.85
N MET A 90 23.68 34.29 15.86
CA MET A 90 24.81 35.16 15.58
C MET A 90 24.39 36.22 14.57
N ARG A 91 24.47 37.48 15.00
CA ARG A 91 24.27 38.67 14.17
C ARG A 91 25.60 39.06 13.53
N ILE A 92 25.63 39.10 12.20
CA ILE A 92 26.77 39.54 11.41
C ILE A 92 26.34 40.77 10.60
N MET A 93 27.09 41.86 10.75
CA MET A 93 26.86 43.10 10.03
C MET A 93 28.02 43.37 9.08
N ILE A 94 27.73 43.41 7.78
CA ILE A 94 28.67 43.82 6.74
C ILE A 94 28.59 45.33 6.63
N LYS A 95 29.70 45.99 6.89
CA LYS A 95 29.84 47.44 6.76
C LYS A 95 29.97 47.84 5.29
N GLU A 96 30.91 47.23 4.59
CA GLU A 96 31.15 47.43 3.17
C GLU A 96 31.82 46.21 2.53
N GLY A 97 31.67 46.07 1.22
CA GLY A 97 32.24 44.94 0.49
C GLY A 97 31.64 44.76 -0.91
N HIS A 98 31.94 43.61 -1.52
CA HIS A 98 31.38 43.19 -2.80
C HIS A 98 31.28 41.66 -2.91
N TYR A 99 30.40 41.19 -3.77
CA TYR A 99 30.24 39.75 -4.06
C TYR A 99 29.90 39.48 -5.52
N CYS A 100 30.27 38.29 -6.01
CA CYS A 100 29.93 37.81 -7.34
C CYS A 100 28.68 36.90 -7.29
N GLN A 101 27.65 37.21 -8.06
CA GLN A 101 26.39 36.44 -8.10
C GLN A 101 26.58 35.00 -8.63
N ASP A 102 27.53 34.77 -9.55
CA ASP A 102 27.84 33.46 -10.14
C ASP A 102 28.82 32.62 -9.28
N TYR A 103 28.41 32.19 -8.09
CA TYR A 103 29.28 31.42 -7.17
C TYR A 103 29.52 29.96 -7.58
N THR A 104 28.74 29.42 -8.54
CA THR A 104 28.78 28.00 -8.97
C THR A 104 29.70 27.72 -10.15
N LYS A 105 30.15 28.75 -10.90
CA LYS A 105 31.00 28.55 -12.08
C LYS A 105 32.47 28.59 -11.65
N PRO A 106 33.28 27.55 -11.96
CA PRO A 106 34.71 27.61 -11.73
C PRO A 106 35.29 28.82 -12.50
N ALA A 107 36.28 29.49 -11.90
CA ALA A 107 36.88 30.78 -12.27
C ALA A 107 37.55 30.84 -13.67
N GLY A 108 36.89 30.32 -14.71
CA GLY A 108 37.42 30.08 -16.04
C GLY A 108 37.00 31.10 -17.10
N ASN A 109 35.94 31.88 -16.88
CA ASN A 109 35.48 32.87 -17.86
C ASN A 109 35.42 34.27 -17.24
N VAL A 110 35.93 35.24 -18.01
CA VAL A 110 36.06 36.67 -17.73
C VAL A 110 34.94 37.21 -16.84
N LEU A 111 35.32 37.82 -15.70
CA LEU A 111 34.42 38.63 -14.86
C LEU A 111 33.89 39.79 -15.70
N GLU A 112 32.70 39.64 -16.28
CA GLU A 112 31.97 40.76 -16.86
C GLU A 112 31.61 41.74 -15.71
N GLN A 113 31.96 43.02 -15.88
CA GLN A 113 31.82 44.07 -14.86
C GLN A 113 30.39 44.26 -14.30
N GLY A 114 29.36 43.65 -14.90
CA GLY A 114 27.99 43.67 -14.39
C GLY A 114 27.66 42.60 -13.34
N ARG A 115 28.61 41.73 -12.94
CA ARG A 115 28.34 40.59 -12.04
C ARG A 115 28.83 40.75 -10.61
N VAL A 116 29.66 41.77 -10.35
CA VAL A 116 30.10 42.16 -9.01
C VAL A 116 29.09 43.16 -8.46
N ARG A 117 28.45 42.82 -7.34
CA ARG A 117 27.52 43.70 -6.65
C ARG A 117 28.18 44.23 -5.37
N PRO A 118 28.11 45.54 -5.09
CA PRO A 118 28.51 46.06 -3.79
C PRO A 118 27.53 45.57 -2.72
N ILE A 119 28.02 45.38 -1.49
CA ILE A 119 27.22 45.05 -0.32
C ILE A 119 27.65 45.97 0.82
N ASN A 120 26.73 46.80 1.31
CA ASN A 120 27.03 47.80 2.33
C ASN A 120 25.91 47.82 3.37
N ASN A 121 26.28 47.98 4.64
CA ASN A 121 25.36 48.07 5.78
C ASN A 121 24.28 46.97 5.79
N CYS A 122 24.69 45.72 5.58
CA CYS A 122 23.80 44.58 5.49
C CYS A 122 23.89 43.70 6.73
N GLU A 123 22.73 43.29 7.23
CA GLU A 123 22.61 42.50 8.45
C GLU A 123 22.12 41.08 8.14
N PHE A 124 22.77 40.11 8.79
CA PHE A 124 22.52 38.69 8.64
C PHE A 124 22.38 38.04 10.01
N PHE A 125 21.35 37.22 10.16
CA PHE A 125 21.08 36.46 11.39
C PHE A 125 21.26 34.96 11.12
N PHE A 126 22.30 34.38 11.71
CA PHE A 126 22.59 32.95 11.62
C PHE A 126 22.18 32.25 12.90
N ARG A 127 21.20 31.36 12.81
CA ARG A 127 20.87 30.46 13.92
C ARG A 127 21.77 29.24 13.87
N MET A 128 22.36 28.87 15.00
CA MET A 128 23.27 27.74 15.12
C MET A 128 23.14 27.09 16.50
N GLY A 129 23.52 25.82 16.58
CA GLY A 129 23.66 25.14 17.86
C GLY A 129 24.93 25.57 18.59
N PHE A 130 24.98 25.35 19.90
CA PHE A 130 26.21 25.44 20.67
C PHE A 130 26.29 24.35 21.73
N ASP A 131 27.52 23.97 22.07
CA ASP A 131 27.81 23.07 23.19
C ASP A 131 28.45 23.84 24.34
N THR A 132 28.15 23.42 25.57
CA THR A 132 28.87 23.90 26.76
C THR A 132 29.85 22.83 27.24
N ARG A 133 31.13 23.16 27.39
CA ARG A 133 32.15 22.26 27.94
C ARG A 133 32.75 22.82 29.22
N GLU A 134 32.86 21.97 30.25
CA GLU A 134 33.47 22.37 31.51
C GLU A 134 34.96 22.00 31.54
N ILE A 135 35.82 22.97 31.81
CA ILE A 135 37.22 22.76 32.12
C ILE A 135 37.39 22.88 33.63
N SER A 136 37.63 21.75 34.28
CA SER A 136 38.00 21.70 35.70
C SER A 136 39.52 21.71 35.83
N ARG A 137 40.09 22.76 36.42
CA ARG A 137 41.52 22.80 36.76
C ARG A 137 41.70 22.24 38.18
N THR A 138 42.40 21.12 38.29
CA THR A 138 42.80 20.56 39.59
C THR A 138 44.28 20.86 39.80
N ASP A 139 44.61 22.06 40.31
CA ASP A 139 46.00 22.39 40.61
C ASP A 139 46.43 21.67 41.90
N ALA A 140 47.45 20.81 41.80
CA ALA A 140 47.94 19.94 42.88
C ALA A 140 48.68 20.66 44.03
N GLY A 141 48.52 21.98 44.22
CA GLY A 141 49.39 22.74 45.13
C GLY A 141 48.81 23.94 45.88
N VAL A 142 47.60 24.42 45.58
CA VAL A 142 47.03 25.59 46.28
C VAL A 142 45.53 25.39 46.47
N SER A 143 45.12 25.11 47.72
CA SER A 143 43.74 25.04 48.26
C SER A 143 42.68 24.30 47.44
N SER A 144 41.86 23.48 48.11
CA SER A 144 40.85 22.57 47.54
C SER A 144 39.68 23.17 46.72
N SER A 145 39.79 24.39 46.19
CA SER A 145 38.77 25.04 45.37
C SER A 145 38.93 24.65 43.89
N LYS A 146 37.99 23.85 43.35
CA LYS A 146 37.90 23.59 41.91
C LYS A 146 37.35 24.84 41.23
N SER A 147 38.20 25.64 40.59
CA SER A 147 37.72 26.68 39.68
C SER A 147 37.17 26.02 38.43
N LEU A 148 35.92 26.36 38.09
CA LEU A 148 35.22 25.79 36.94
C LEU A 148 35.08 26.88 35.87
N ILE A 149 35.65 26.60 34.70
CA ILE A 149 35.55 27.48 33.54
C ILE A 149 34.65 26.76 32.53
N ARG A 150 33.52 27.36 32.19
CA ARG A 150 32.64 26.85 31.12
C ARG A 150 33.03 27.50 29.80
N LEU A 151 33.15 26.68 28.75
CA LEU A 151 33.34 27.10 27.37
C LEU A 151 32.01 26.96 26.63
N ILE A 152 31.70 27.94 25.80
CA ILE A 152 30.63 27.90 24.80
C ILE A 152 31.29 27.66 23.45
N ILE A 153 30.85 26.62 22.75
CA ILE A 153 31.40 26.20 21.46
C ILE A 153 30.29 26.29 20.43
N LEU A 154 30.37 27.27 19.54
CA LEU A 154 29.38 27.55 18.49
C LEU A 154 29.58 26.60 17.30
N ASP A 155 28.50 26.00 16.79
CA ASP A 155 28.52 25.21 15.54
C ASP A 155 28.35 26.13 14.32
N LEU A 156 29.40 26.87 13.97
CA LEU A 156 29.37 27.81 12.85
C LEU A 156 29.06 27.12 11.49
N PRO A 157 29.60 25.93 11.16
CA PRO A 157 29.32 25.22 9.91
C PRO A 157 27.90 24.67 9.82
N GLY A 158 27.28 24.31 10.94
CA GLY A 158 25.89 23.84 11.02
C GLY A 158 24.85 24.95 11.04
N SER A 159 25.26 26.21 10.91
CA SER A 159 24.38 27.37 10.97
C SER A 159 23.40 27.47 9.79
N SER A 160 22.26 28.10 10.05
CA SER A 160 21.23 28.40 9.06
C SER A 160 20.87 29.88 9.07
N LEU A 161 20.80 30.50 7.90
CA LEU A 161 20.40 31.90 7.75
C LEU A 161 18.88 32.05 7.98
N GLN A 162 18.48 32.79 9.01
CA GLN A 162 17.07 33.03 9.34
C GLN A 162 16.52 34.29 8.68
N LEU A 163 17.24 35.41 8.83
CA LEU A 163 16.80 36.73 8.36
C LEU A 163 17.95 37.44 7.65
N MET A 164 17.60 38.16 6.57
CA MET A 164 18.50 38.99 5.78
C MET A 164 17.75 40.28 5.41
N SER A 165 18.48 41.40 5.28
CA SER A 165 17.92 42.66 4.78
C SER A 165 17.24 42.50 3.41
N ASP A 166 16.03 43.06 3.25
CA ASP A 166 15.17 42.89 2.06
C ASP A 166 15.81 43.40 0.74
N GLU A 167 16.75 44.34 0.83
CA GLU A 167 17.40 44.96 -0.34
C GLU A 167 18.20 43.97 -1.20
N HIS A 168 18.51 42.76 -0.70
CA HIS A 168 19.28 41.74 -1.39
C HIS A 168 18.58 40.38 -1.51
N ALA A 169 17.25 40.31 -1.33
CA ALA A 169 16.48 39.05 -1.38
C ALA A 169 16.70 38.24 -2.67
N SER A 170 16.94 38.89 -3.81
CA SER A 170 17.20 38.23 -5.10
C SER A 170 18.55 37.51 -5.19
N ASP A 171 19.48 37.80 -4.28
CA ASP A 171 20.86 37.27 -4.28
C ASP A 171 21.16 36.37 -3.08
N LYS A 172 20.10 35.91 -2.38
CA LYS A 172 20.16 35.12 -1.14
C LYS A 172 21.12 33.93 -1.25
N ASP A 173 21.02 33.13 -2.31
CA ASP A 173 21.83 31.90 -2.44
C ASP A 173 23.33 32.18 -2.52
N ALA A 174 23.72 33.24 -3.23
CA ALA A 174 25.12 33.63 -3.36
C ALA A 174 25.70 34.13 -2.04
N LEU A 175 24.95 34.96 -1.32
CA LEU A 175 25.35 35.49 0.00
C LEU A 175 25.39 34.38 1.05
N VAL A 176 24.40 33.48 1.07
CA VAL A 176 24.41 32.28 1.93
C VAL A 176 25.66 31.46 1.69
N PHE A 177 26.03 31.23 0.42
CA PHE A 177 27.25 30.49 0.08
C PHE A 177 28.51 31.16 0.65
N TYR A 178 28.76 32.44 0.36
CA TYR A 178 29.98 33.13 0.82
C TYR A 178 30.05 33.26 2.34
N LEU A 179 28.93 33.59 2.99
CA LEU A 179 28.88 33.70 4.45
C LEU A 179 29.02 32.34 5.14
N SER A 180 28.57 31.24 4.50
CA SER A 180 28.87 29.89 5.00
C SER A 180 30.37 29.58 4.95
N GLN A 181 31.09 30.08 3.93
CA GLN A 181 32.56 29.95 3.88
C GLN A 181 33.23 30.81 4.96
N TYR A 182 32.72 32.03 5.19
CA TYR A 182 33.20 32.90 6.25
C TYR A 182 33.04 32.27 7.64
N LEU A 183 31.87 31.70 7.94
CA LEU A 183 31.59 31.04 9.21
C LEU A 183 32.49 29.82 9.45
N ARG A 184 32.75 29.01 8.42
CA ARG A 184 33.75 27.92 8.50
C ARG A 184 35.14 28.47 8.77
N PHE A 185 35.53 29.55 8.10
CA PHE A 185 36.82 30.20 8.31
C PHE A 185 36.99 30.73 9.74
N LEU A 186 35.93 31.31 10.33
CA LEU A 186 35.93 31.71 11.74
C LEU A 186 36.09 30.53 12.69
N GLN A 187 35.48 29.38 12.36
CA GLN A 187 35.64 28.17 13.17
C GLN A 187 37.09 27.68 13.12
N ASP A 188 37.68 27.59 11.93
CA ASP A 188 39.08 27.17 11.73
C ASP A 188 40.07 28.10 12.45
N ALA A 189 39.73 29.39 12.53
CA ALA A 189 40.48 30.40 13.27
C ALA A 189 40.30 30.32 14.81
N GLY A 190 39.38 29.49 15.30
CA GLY A 190 39.12 29.29 16.73
C GLY A 190 38.11 30.27 17.35
N TYR A 191 37.49 31.16 16.57
CA TYR A 191 36.52 32.15 17.07
C TYR A 191 35.17 31.56 17.50
N HIS A 192 34.97 30.27 17.28
CA HIS A 192 33.78 29.53 17.70
C HIS A 192 33.81 29.13 19.19
N THR A 193 34.97 29.21 19.86
CA THR A 193 35.11 28.84 21.29
C THR A 193 35.23 30.10 22.15
N LEU A 194 34.27 30.32 23.04
CA LEU A 194 34.17 31.49 23.91
C LEU A 194 34.07 31.07 25.37
N PHE A 195 34.53 31.91 26.30
CA PHE A 195 34.36 31.62 27.73
C PHE A 195 32.98 32.08 28.19
N SER A 196 32.28 31.26 28.96
CA SER A 196 31.13 31.72 29.75
C SER A 196 31.60 32.38 31.05
N LEU A 197 30.65 32.87 31.87
CA LEU A 197 30.98 33.43 33.18
C LEU A 197 31.77 32.43 34.03
N PRO A 198 32.97 32.80 34.51
CA PRO A 198 33.80 31.90 35.30
C PRO A 198 33.30 31.77 36.75
N GLU A 199 33.38 30.56 37.30
CA GLU A 199 33.05 30.26 38.70
C GLU A 199 34.32 30.17 39.55
N PHE A 200 34.59 31.22 40.34
CA PHE A 200 35.79 31.32 41.20
C PHE A 200 35.54 31.10 42.70
N HIS A 201 34.31 30.80 43.12
CA HIS A 201 33.93 30.75 44.55
C HIS A 201 33.84 29.33 45.15
N ASN A 202 34.07 29.27 46.47
CA ASN A 202 34.18 28.04 47.28
C ASN A 202 32.89 27.68 48.05
N SER A 203 31.81 28.44 47.86
CA SER A 203 30.48 28.13 48.41
C SER A 203 29.81 27.14 47.47
N GLY A 204 29.32 26.00 47.96
CA GLY A 204 28.79 24.89 47.15
C GLY A 204 27.58 25.17 46.24
N SER A 205 27.22 26.42 45.99
CA SER A 205 26.16 26.81 45.04
C SER A 205 26.79 27.22 43.71
N ARG A 206 26.48 26.45 42.67
CA ARG A 206 26.89 26.71 41.28
C ARG A 206 26.14 27.92 40.71
N LEU A 207 26.72 28.60 39.72
CA LEU A 207 25.98 29.62 38.97
C LEU A 207 24.98 28.92 38.04
N THR A 208 23.70 29.22 38.25
CA THR A 208 22.63 28.81 37.34
C THR A 208 22.66 29.72 36.12
N ILE A 209 22.99 29.17 34.95
CA ILE A 209 22.95 29.87 33.67
C ILE A 209 21.94 29.10 32.81
N ASP A 210 20.74 29.64 32.67
CA ASP A 210 19.66 29.06 31.87
C ASP A 210 19.20 30.08 30.82
N TYR A 211 19.64 29.90 29.58
CA TYR A 211 19.28 30.79 28.49
C TYR A 211 17.82 30.64 28.07
N SER A 212 17.19 29.49 28.30
CA SER A 212 15.78 29.23 27.97
C SER A 212 14.81 30.04 28.85
N ALA A 213 15.24 30.46 30.04
CA ALA A 213 14.46 31.31 30.95
C ALA A 213 14.69 32.82 30.74
N PHE A 214 15.49 33.20 29.74
CA PHE A 214 15.88 34.59 29.49
C PHE A 214 15.33 35.14 28.17
N GLY A 215 14.90 34.28 27.23
CA GLY A 215 14.49 34.68 25.89
C GLY A 215 12.98 34.87 25.71
N ASP A 216 12.55 36.09 25.32
CA ASP A 216 11.26 36.33 24.66
C ASP A 216 11.34 35.81 23.21
N THR A 217 11.31 34.49 23.04
CA THR A 217 11.61 33.87 21.74
C THR A 217 10.47 34.15 20.74
N THR A 218 10.70 35.05 19.78
CA THR A 218 9.75 35.47 18.73
C THR A 218 9.82 34.62 17.45
N VAL A 219 10.77 33.69 17.34
CA VAL A 219 10.97 32.87 16.14
C VAL A 219 10.38 31.48 16.34
N GLU A 220 9.23 31.22 15.73
CA GLU A 220 8.58 29.91 15.75
C GLU A 220 9.46 28.86 15.06
N VAL A 221 9.80 27.81 15.80
CA VAL A 221 10.42 26.61 15.24
C VAL A 221 9.31 25.64 14.88
N GLU A 222 9.24 25.27 13.60
CA GLU A 222 8.19 24.37 13.12
C GLU A 222 8.65 22.90 13.12
N GLU A 223 9.95 22.61 13.34
CA GLU A 223 10.51 21.27 13.20
C GLU A 223 11.50 20.87 14.32
N ILE A 224 11.41 19.61 14.75
CA ILE A 224 12.31 18.96 15.72
C ILE A 224 12.93 17.74 15.02
N TYR A 225 14.25 17.71 14.89
CA TYR A 225 14.98 16.68 14.12
C TYR A 225 14.42 16.41 12.70
N GLY A 226 13.86 17.42 12.04
CA GLY A 226 13.24 17.32 10.70
C GLY A 226 11.81 16.78 10.70
N ILE A 227 11.18 16.64 11.86
CA ILE A 227 9.77 16.28 12.02
C ILE A 227 8.99 17.53 12.39
N SER A 228 7.91 17.84 11.67
CA SER A 228 7.08 19.01 11.98
C SER A 228 6.39 18.85 13.34
N VAL A 229 6.33 19.94 14.11
CA VAL A 229 5.65 20.02 15.40
C VAL A 229 4.17 19.62 15.27
N GLU A 230 3.53 19.98 14.15
CA GLU A 230 2.16 19.55 13.82
C GLU A 230 2.00 18.03 13.82
N LYS A 231 2.94 17.29 13.20
CA LYS A 231 2.90 15.82 13.19
C LYS A 231 3.08 15.22 14.58
N ILE A 232 3.94 15.82 15.40
CA ILE A 232 4.17 15.38 16.78
C ILE A 232 2.90 15.62 17.61
N ASN A 233 2.29 16.80 17.51
CA ASN A 233 1.04 17.13 18.20
C ASN A 233 -0.12 16.24 17.77
N SER A 234 -0.22 15.90 16.48
CA SER A 234 -1.21 14.96 15.97
C SER A 234 -1.06 13.56 16.62
N GLN A 235 0.17 13.06 16.76
CA GLN A 235 0.42 11.79 17.44
C GLN A 235 0.13 11.83 18.94
N LEU A 236 0.54 12.89 19.64
CA LEU A 236 0.23 13.09 21.06
C LEU A 236 -1.28 13.11 21.31
N THR A 237 -2.00 13.82 20.47
CA THR A 237 -3.46 13.91 20.51
C THR A 237 -4.10 12.55 20.27
N SER A 238 -3.58 11.79 19.30
CA SER A 238 -4.04 10.41 19.03
C SER A 238 -3.76 9.46 20.21
N ALA A 239 -2.59 9.56 20.83
CA ALA A 239 -2.23 8.77 22.01
C ALA A 239 -3.13 9.10 23.21
N TRP A 240 -3.40 10.39 23.45
CA TRP A 240 -4.34 10.85 24.47
C TRP A 240 -5.76 10.32 24.21
N LEU A 241 -6.27 10.47 22.99
CA LEU A 241 -7.60 9.98 22.62
C LEU A 241 -7.72 8.48 22.87
N LYS A 242 -6.62 7.72 22.71
CA LYS A 242 -6.58 6.27 22.94
C LYS A 242 -6.75 5.92 24.38
N ALA A 243 -5.95 6.55 25.23
CA ALA A 243 -6.10 6.42 26.66
C ALA A 243 -7.51 6.85 27.09
N ALA A 244 -8.10 7.89 26.46
CA ALA A 244 -9.37 8.46 26.90
C ALA A 244 -10.55 7.55 26.58
N ILE A 245 -10.54 6.92 25.39
CA ILE A 245 -11.54 5.91 25.03
C ILE A 245 -11.46 4.72 26.01
N GLN A 246 -10.25 4.27 26.35
CA GLN A 246 -10.03 3.15 27.27
C GLN A 246 -10.43 3.45 28.71
N ALA A 247 -10.21 4.68 29.20
CA ALA A 247 -10.47 5.07 30.58
C ALA A 247 -11.96 5.03 30.97
N ASP A 248 -12.91 5.33 30.08
CA ASP A 248 -14.34 5.23 30.44
C ASP A 248 -14.99 3.86 30.11
N ASP A 249 -14.39 3.02 29.26
CA ASP A 249 -14.92 1.66 28.97
C ASP A 249 -14.82 0.72 30.20
N SER A 250 -14.07 1.14 31.22
CA SER A 250 -13.70 0.51 32.49
C SER A 250 -14.83 0.18 33.47
N SER A 251 -16.09 0.31 33.09
CA SER A 251 -17.23 0.04 33.98
C SER A 251 -17.37 -1.47 34.30
N GLY A 252 -16.42 -2.03 35.06
CA GLY A 252 -16.47 -3.39 35.62
C GLY A 252 -15.19 -4.22 35.57
N GLN A 253 -14.08 -3.76 34.96
CA GLN A 253 -12.79 -4.46 34.98
C GLN A 253 -11.65 -3.57 35.51
N PRO A 254 -10.66 -4.13 36.23
CA PRO A 254 -9.50 -3.38 36.68
C PRO A 254 -8.67 -2.96 35.46
N VAL A 255 -8.74 -1.67 35.14
CA VAL A 255 -7.90 -1.05 34.10
C VAL A 255 -6.46 -1.15 34.54
N ILE A 256 -5.56 -1.38 33.59
CA ILE A 256 -4.14 -1.20 33.84
C ILE A 256 -3.92 0.31 34.02
N GLU A 257 -3.78 0.77 35.27
CA GLU A 257 -3.61 2.19 35.65
C GLU A 257 -2.51 2.89 34.83
N SER A 258 -1.48 2.15 34.41
CA SER A 258 -0.40 2.71 33.59
C SER A 258 -0.84 3.19 32.18
N LEU A 259 -2.01 2.79 31.69
CA LEU A 259 -2.53 3.24 30.39
C LEU A 259 -3.37 4.51 30.48
N THR A 260 -3.82 4.91 31.68
CA THR A 260 -4.74 6.05 31.87
C THR A 260 -4.04 7.34 32.23
N TYR A 261 -2.75 7.34 32.59
CA TYR A 261 -2.02 8.55 33.02
C TYR A 261 -2.04 9.72 32.01
N LEU A 262 -2.12 9.47 30.70
CA LEU A 262 -2.32 10.55 29.73
C LEU A 262 -3.63 11.32 29.91
N VAL A 263 -4.63 10.75 30.57
CA VAL A 263 -6.01 11.26 30.63
C VAL A 263 -6.44 11.55 32.04
N GLU A 264 -6.13 10.67 32.99
CA GLU A 264 -6.43 10.87 34.39
C GLU A 264 -5.25 10.48 35.27
N TYR A 265 -5.02 11.25 36.33
CA TYR A 265 -4.04 10.94 37.35
C TYR A 265 -4.69 11.05 38.73
N ARG A 266 -4.51 10.02 39.54
CA ARG A 266 -4.97 9.99 40.94
C ARG A 266 -3.75 9.97 41.83
N CYS A 267 -3.59 11.04 42.60
CA CYS A 267 -2.53 11.13 43.59
C CYS A 267 -2.96 10.36 44.85
N HIS A 268 -2.12 9.40 45.25
CA HIS A 268 -2.27 8.64 46.50
C HIS A 268 -1.28 9.10 47.58
N THR A 269 -0.39 10.04 47.24
CA THR A 269 0.65 10.59 48.10
C THR A 269 0.12 11.80 48.86
N SER A 270 0.36 11.87 50.17
CA SER A 270 0.00 13.03 50.99
C SER A 270 0.96 14.19 50.69
N ILE A 271 0.43 15.38 50.38
CA ILE A 271 1.24 16.59 50.19
C ILE A 271 1.85 17.02 51.52
N GLU A 272 3.12 17.44 51.49
CA GLU A 272 3.79 18.05 52.64
C GLU A 272 3.10 19.39 52.98
N GLY A 273 2.32 19.42 54.08
CA GLY A 273 1.46 20.56 54.46
C GLY A 273 -0.04 20.24 54.45
N PHE A 274 -0.48 19.22 53.69
CA PHE A 274 -1.89 18.78 53.61
C PHE A 274 -2.01 17.26 53.72
N PRO A 275 -1.88 16.68 54.93
CA PRO A 275 -1.79 15.23 55.14
C PRO A 275 -3.02 14.38 54.77
N HIS A 276 -4.10 14.97 54.22
CA HIS A 276 -5.35 14.28 53.91
C HIS A 276 -5.99 14.66 52.55
N ALA A 277 -5.29 15.45 51.71
CA ALA A 277 -5.81 15.85 50.40
C ALA A 277 -5.39 14.86 49.30
N GLN A 278 -6.36 14.28 48.59
CA GLN A 278 -6.14 13.47 47.39
C GLN A 278 -6.59 14.26 46.16
N PHE A 279 -5.81 14.15 45.08
CA PHE A 279 -6.09 14.83 43.82
C PHE A 279 -6.49 13.82 42.77
N HIS A 280 -7.55 14.13 42.05
CA HIS A 280 -7.91 13.46 40.83
C HIS A 280 -7.97 14.48 39.70
N ILE A 281 -7.00 14.40 38.80
CA ILE A 281 -6.81 15.34 37.70
C ILE A 281 -7.21 14.65 36.41
N LYS A 282 -8.04 15.29 35.59
CA LYS A 282 -8.31 14.87 34.21
C LYS A 282 -7.67 15.83 33.23
N PHE A 283 -6.85 15.30 32.34
CA PHE A 283 -6.10 16.05 31.33
C PHE A 283 -6.84 16.08 29.98
N GLY A 284 -6.69 17.20 29.27
CA GLY A 284 -6.90 17.27 27.83
C GLY A 284 -5.68 16.76 27.05
N PRO A 285 -5.74 16.77 25.71
CA PRO A 285 -4.64 16.30 24.88
C PRO A 285 -3.39 17.16 25.10
N PRO A 286 -2.23 16.55 25.41
CA PRO A 286 -0.99 17.30 25.55
C PRO A 286 -0.52 17.80 24.19
N ARG A 287 0.13 18.97 24.19
CA ARG A 287 0.67 19.60 22.98
C ARG A 287 2.07 20.11 23.23
N ILE A 288 2.87 20.25 22.18
CA ILE A 288 4.21 20.79 22.23
C ILE A 288 4.35 22.03 21.33
N LYS A 289 5.25 22.93 21.74
CA LYS A 289 5.78 24.03 20.93
C LYS A 289 7.31 23.90 20.92
N ALA A 290 7.93 23.89 19.75
CA ALA A 290 9.38 23.80 19.69
C ALA A 290 10.04 25.14 20.07
N VAL A 291 11.04 25.05 20.94
CA VAL A 291 11.94 26.15 21.28
C VAL A 291 13.16 26.09 20.37
N CYS A 292 13.72 24.89 20.22
CA CYS A 292 14.80 24.58 19.29
C CYS A 292 14.69 23.15 18.76
N ARG A 293 15.72 22.69 18.05
CA ARG A 293 15.78 21.31 17.52
C ARG A 293 15.83 20.23 18.60
N ARG A 294 16.12 20.59 19.85
CA ARG A 294 16.32 19.69 20.98
C ARG A 294 15.44 19.99 22.19
N GLU A 295 14.71 21.10 22.20
CA GLU A 295 14.01 21.59 23.39
C GLU A 295 12.60 22.05 23.01
N VAL A 296 11.63 21.68 23.83
CA VAL A 296 10.21 21.97 23.62
C VAL A 296 9.56 22.49 24.89
N PHE A 297 8.54 23.31 24.72
CA PHE A 297 7.51 23.49 25.74
C PHE A 297 6.44 22.44 25.53
N MET A 298 6.17 21.66 26.55
CA MET A 298 5.05 20.71 26.60
C MET A 298 3.96 21.28 27.49
N PHE A 299 2.76 21.35 26.96
CA PHE A 299 1.58 21.88 27.62
C PHE A 299 0.62 20.75 27.95
N PHE A 300 0.15 20.74 29.19
CA PHE A 300 -0.79 19.78 29.74
C PHE A 300 -2.06 20.52 30.17
N PRO A 301 -3.06 20.61 29.28
CA PRO A 301 -4.33 21.22 29.62
C PRO A 301 -5.04 20.34 30.65
N ILE A 302 -5.59 20.93 31.69
CA ILE A 302 -6.39 20.26 32.71
C ILE A 302 -7.85 20.61 32.47
N LYS A 303 -8.72 19.59 32.43
CA LYS A 303 -10.16 19.74 32.19
C LYS A 303 -10.97 19.74 33.48
N GLU A 304 -10.52 18.98 34.47
CA GLU A 304 -11.24 18.76 35.72
C GLU A 304 -10.22 18.42 36.80
N ILE A 305 -10.37 19.04 37.97
CA ILE A 305 -9.62 18.68 39.17
C ILE A 305 -10.63 18.45 40.26
N VAL A 306 -10.55 17.28 40.88
CA VAL A 306 -11.32 16.93 42.06
C VAL A 306 -10.34 16.79 43.21
N ILE A 307 -10.53 17.61 44.23
CA ILE A 307 -9.77 17.57 45.48
C ILE A 307 -10.68 16.95 46.53
N THR A 308 -10.26 15.83 47.11
CA THR A 308 -10.99 15.19 48.22
C THR A 308 -10.16 15.26 49.48
N SER A 309 -10.74 15.79 50.56
CA SER A 309 -10.13 15.83 51.89
C SER A 309 -10.88 14.90 52.84
N GLU A 310 -10.17 14.12 53.68
CA GLU A 310 -10.81 13.17 54.62
C GLU A 310 -11.73 13.85 55.66
N ASP A 311 -11.57 15.16 55.89
CA ASP A 311 -12.29 15.93 56.92
C ASP A 311 -13.56 16.66 56.41
N SER A 312 -13.87 16.60 55.10
CA SER A 312 -15.06 17.25 54.53
C SER A 312 -15.76 16.37 53.48
N ASP A 313 -17.06 16.15 53.63
CA ASP A 313 -17.92 15.50 52.63
C ASP A 313 -18.13 16.37 51.35
N THR A 314 -17.49 17.53 51.25
CA THR A 314 -17.60 18.42 50.07
C THR A 314 -16.63 17.98 48.97
N LEU A 315 -17.16 17.26 47.98
CA LEU A 315 -16.58 17.20 46.63
C LEU A 315 -16.77 18.56 45.96
N ASP A 316 -15.77 19.44 46.07
CA ASP A 316 -15.76 20.62 45.24
C ASP A 316 -15.20 20.26 43.86
N GLU A 317 -16.09 19.77 42.98
CA GLU A 317 -15.80 19.57 41.56
C GLU A 317 -15.61 20.93 40.89
N HIS A 318 -14.36 21.30 40.67
CA HIS A 318 -14.03 22.51 39.95
C HIS A 318 -13.62 22.19 38.52
N LYS A 319 -14.33 22.81 37.56
CA LYS A 319 -13.91 22.84 36.16
C LYS A 319 -13.06 24.08 35.96
N TYR A 320 -11.79 23.85 35.74
CA TYR A 320 -10.83 24.89 35.50
C TYR A 320 -10.28 24.78 34.08
N ASP A 321 -10.08 25.92 33.40
CA ASP A 321 -9.32 25.99 32.15
C ASP A 321 -7.82 26.19 32.48
N TRP A 322 -7.23 25.26 33.24
CA TRP A 322 -5.81 25.33 33.58
C TRP A 322 -4.93 24.68 32.51
N GLU A 323 -3.71 25.19 32.35
CA GLU A 323 -2.70 24.57 31.50
C GLU A 323 -1.35 24.63 32.21
N ILE A 324 -0.75 23.47 32.47
CA ILE A 324 0.60 23.37 33.02
C ILE A 324 1.60 23.32 31.86
N ALA A 325 2.60 24.20 31.88
CA ALA A 325 3.65 24.26 30.89
C ALA A 325 4.98 23.81 31.50
N VAL A 326 5.68 22.90 30.81
CA VAL A 326 7.03 22.46 31.18
C VAL A 326 7.98 22.62 29.99
N SER A 327 9.21 23.05 30.24
CA SER A 327 10.29 22.99 29.25
C SER A 327 11.09 21.71 29.42
N VAL A 328 11.40 21.05 28.31
CA VAL A 328 12.10 19.76 28.33
C VAL A 328 12.89 19.49 27.05
N ASP A 329 13.97 18.74 27.18
CA ASP A 329 14.76 18.26 26.05
C ASP A 329 14.14 17.02 25.39
N VAL A 330 14.37 16.90 24.08
CA VAL A 330 13.90 15.82 23.23
C VAL A 330 15.10 15.04 22.72
N LEU A 331 15.10 13.75 23.01
CA LEU A 331 16.08 12.78 22.56
C LEU A 331 15.59 12.09 21.29
N LYS A 332 16.47 12.00 20.30
CA LYS A 332 16.27 11.18 19.11
C LYS A 332 16.87 9.80 19.35
N GLU A 333 16.05 8.76 19.41
CA GLU A 333 16.52 7.38 19.48
C GLU A 333 16.79 6.87 18.05
N GLU A 334 18.05 6.55 17.74
CA GLU A 334 18.41 5.87 16.49
C GLU A 334 18.11 4.37 16.63
N THR A 335 17.12 3.88 15.87
CA THR A 335 16.81 2.45 15.83
C THR A 335 17.63 1.75 14.74
N SER A 336 17.90 0.46 14.90
CA SER A 336 18.70 -0.34 13.96
C SER A 336 18.06 -0.54 12.57
N ILE A 337 16.83 -0.05 12.37
CA ILE A 337 16.11 -0.11 11.10
C ILE A 337 16.28 1.24 10.40
N VAL A 338 16.87 1.21 9.20
CA VAL A 338 17.12 2.40 8.38
C VAL A 338 15.80 3.17 8.17
N ASP A 339 15.82 4.48 8.43
CA ASP A 339 14.73 5.45 8.31
C ASP A 339 13.66 5.51 9.42
N MET A 340 13.84 4.80 10.54
CA MET A 340 12.92 4.94 11.69
C MET A 340 13.40 5.98 12.71
N VAL A 341 12.57 7.01 12.93
CA VAL A 341 12.78 8.08 13.90
C VAL A 341 11.80 7.91 15.06
N ARG A 342 12.34 7.91 16.29
CA ARG A 342 11.57 7.94 17.54
C ARG A 342 12.08 9.10 18.40
N LEU A 343 11.16 9.92 18.89
CA LEU A 343 11.46 11.06 19.75
C LEU A 343 10.91 10.80 21.16
N LYS A 344 11.79 10.89 22.16
CA LYS A 344 11.46 10.69 23.58
C LYS A 344 11.79 11.96 24.36
N VAL A 345 10.96 12.31 25.33
CA VAL A 345 11.22 13.38 26.29
C VAL A 345 12.27 12.94 27.32
N ASP A 346 13.26 13.80 27.60
CA ASP A 346 14.26 13.57 28.64
C ASP A 346 13.76 14.09 29.99
N VAL A 347 13.28 13.17 30.82
CA VAL A 347 12.74 13.47 32.15
C VAL A 347 13.74 14.23 33.04
N GLY A 348 15.04 13.97 32.90
CA GLY A 348 16.08 14.63 33.71
C GLY A 348 16.23 16.13 33.42
N THR A 349 15.61 16.61 32.35
CA THR A 349 15.70 18.01 31.89
C THR A 349 14.39 18.78 32.07
N ILE A 350 13.33 18.14 32.57
CA ILE A 350 12.03 18.76 32.79
C ILE A 350 12.14 19.89 33.81
N ARG A 351 11.59 21.05 33.45
CA ARG A 351 11.48 22.22 34.32
C ARG A 351 10.10 22.84 34.17
N LEU A 352 9.50 23.23 35.28
CA LEU A 352 8.24 23.96 35.29
C LEU A 352 8.44 25.39 34.73
N ARG A 353 7.47 25.85 33.94
CA ARG A 353 7.45 27.20 33.36
C ARG A 353 6.25 27.96 33.89
N GLU A 354 6.37 28.47 35.11
CA GLU A 354 5.27 29.19 35.78
C GLU A 354 4.75 30.34 34.92
N GLU A 355 5.64 31.08 34.25
CA GLU A 355 5.28 32.19 33.35
C GLU A 355 4.41 31.79 32.14
N SER A 356 4.42 30.52 31.77
CA SER A 356 3.64 29.96 30.66
C SER A 356 2.48 29.09 31.12
N CYS A 357 2.33 28.88 32.43
CA CYS A 357 1.19 28.18 32.98
C CYS A 357 -0.02 29.11 33.01
N THR A 358 -1.19 28.59 32.64
CA THR A 358 -2.46 29.32 32.79
C THR A 358 -3.11 28.83 34.07
N LEU A 359 -2.86 29.52 35.18
CA LEU A 359 -3.37 29.20 36.53
C LEU A 359 -4.33 30.31 36.97
N PRO A 360 -5.26 30.05 37.90
CA PRO A 360 -6.20 31.07 38.35
C PRO A 360 -5.43 32.11 39.17
N THR A 361 -5.55 33.37 38.79
CA THR A 361 -5.09 34.48 39.63
C THR A 361 -6.06 34.62 40.80
N PRO A 362 -5.59 34.58 42.06
CA PRO A 362 -6.44 34.91 43.19
C PRO A 362 -7.01 36.32 42.98
N ALA A 363 -8.31 36.50 43.21
CA ALA A 363 -8.91 37.82 43.11
C ALA A 363 -8.23 38.73 44.15
N ALA A 364 -7.74 39.89 43.71
CA ALA A 364 -6.86 40.76 44.49
C ALA A 364 -7.49 41.42 45.74
N ASP A 365 -8.68 40.98 46.16
CA ASP A 365 -9.51 41.64 47.18
C ASP A 365 -9.88 40.75 48.38
N ASP A 366 -9.46 39.48 48.45
CA ASP A 366 -9.70 38.62 49.64
C ASP A 366 -8.38 38.29 50.36
N ASP A 367 -8.44 38.29 51.70
CA ASP A 367 -7.32 38.24 52.67
C ASP A 367 -6.22 37.18 52.35
N ASP A 368 -4.98 37.48 52.78
CA ASP A 368 -3.72 36.71 52.63
C ASP A 368 -3.73 35.24 53.15
N ASP A 369 -4.90 34.68 53.50
CA ASP A 369 -5.11 33.31 54.01
C ASP A 369 -5.95 32.46 53.02
N ASP A 370 -5.75 32.58 51.70
CA ASP A 370 -6.46 31.75 50.71
C ASP A 370 -5.76 30.39 50.52
N PRO A 371 -6.33 29.26 51.04
CA PRO A 371 -5.73 27.93 50.93
C PRO A 371 -5.56 27.44 49.49
N VAL A 372 -6.18 28.13 48.52
CA VAL A 372 -6.07 27.82 47.08
C VAL A 372 -4.63 27.96 46.57
N HIS A 373 -3.84 28.90 47.09
CA HIS A 373 -2.45 29.09 46.65
C HIS A 373 -1.56 27.90 47.03
N ASP A 374 -1.67 27.45 48.27
CA ASP A 374 -0.91 26.31 48.78
C ASP A 374 -1.29 24.99 48.07
N TYR A 375 -2.57 24.83 47.66
CA TYR A 375 -3.00 23.69 46.84
C TYR A 375 -2.41 23.72 45.42
N ILE A 376 -2.25 24.91 44.82
CA ILE A 376 -1.64 25.06 43.50
C ILE A 376 -0.16 24.70 43.56
N GLU A 377 0.59 25.22 44.54
CA GLU A 377 2.01 24.88 44.71
C GLU A 377 2.21 23.38 44.94
N GLY A 378 1.41 22.77 45.83
CA GLY A 378 1.47 21.33 46.09
C GLY A 378 1.08 20.47 44.88
N LEU A 379 0.12 20.93 44.06
CA LEU A 379 -0.25 20.25 42.81
C LEU A 379 0.87 20.31 41.77
N LEU A 380 1.55 21.45 41.64
CA LEU A 380 2.67 21.60 40.70
C LEU A 380 3.87 20.75 41.12
N ASP A 381 4.14 20.64 42.43
CA ASP A 381 5.19 19.76 42.94
C ASP A 381 4.91 18.28 42.65
N ILE A 382 3.68 17.80 42.96
CA ILE A 382 3.24 16.43 42.59
C ILE A 382 3.30 16.21 41.09
N PHE A 383 2.92 17.21 40.29
CA PHE A 383 2.93 17.10 38.84
C PHE A 383 4.35 16.79 38.32
N ILE A 384 5.35 17.54 38.79
CA ILE A 384 6.74 17.36 38.36
C ILE A 384 7.37 16.08 38.94
N THR A 385 7.11 15.78 40.21
CA THR A 385 7.77 14.67 40.92
C THR A 385 7.12 13.32 40.64
N ASP A 386 5.79 13.22 40.77
CA ASP A 386 5.07 11.95 40.74
C ASP A 386 4.42 11.69 39.38
N TYR A 387 3.71 12.65 38.80
CA TYR A 387 2.97 12.45 37.55
C TYR A 387 3.89 12.22 36.34
N ILE A 388 4.89 13.06 36.16
CA ILE A 388 5.89 12.90 35.09
C ILE A 388 6.64 11.57 35.23
N SER A 389 7.01 11.19 36.46
CA SER A 389 7.65 9.90 36.74
C SER A 389 6.74 8.72 36.40
N ALA A 390 5.44 8.83 36.64
CA ALA A 390 4.44 7.84 36.25
C ALA A 390 4.32 7.73 34.72
N LEU A 391 4.30 8.85 33.99
CA LEU A 391 4.30 8.87 32.52
C LEU A 391 5.55 8.21 31.92
N ASP A 392 6.74 8.47 32.48
CA ASP A 392 7.98 7.84 32.00
C ASP A 392 7.98 6.33 32.26
N SER A 393 7.57 5.93 33.48
CA SER A 393 7.47 4.52 33.87
C SER A 393 6.48 3.74 33.00
N ALA A 394 5.42 4.42 32.54
CA ALA A 394 4.44 3.87 31.60
C ALA A 394 4.91 3.91 30.13
N GLY A 395 6.04 4.55 29.82
CA GLY A 395 6.55 4.71 28.46
C GLY A 395 5.71 5.68 27.59
N GLN A 396 4.91 6.55 28.22
CA GLN A 396 4.00 7.50 27.55
C GLN A 396 4.67 8.82 27.16
N LEU A 397 5.95 8.98 27.49
CA LEU A 397 6.78 10.14 27.12
C LEU A 397 7.47 10.01 25.75
N VAL A 398 7.00 9.08 24.91
CA VAL A 398 7.38 8.99 23.49
C VAL A 398 6.45 9.90 22.70
N ILE A 399 6.94 11.08 22.35
CA ILE A 399 6.13 12.12 21.71
C ILE A 399 5.98 11.89 20.21
N TYR A 400 6.90 11.14 19.60
CA TYR A 400 6.81 10.78 18.19
C TYR A 400 7.39 9.41 17.87
N ASP A 401 6.70 8.65 17.04
CA ASP A 401 7.16 7.37 16.49
C ASP A 401 6.75 7.23 15.01
N SER A 402 7.74 7.25 14.13
CA SER A 402 7.55 7.08 12.68
C SER A 402 6.88 5.75 12.29
N GLN A 403 6.96 4.69 13.11
CA GLN A 403 6.30 3.41 12.85
C GLN A 403 4.77 3.54 12.83
N GLN A 404 4.22 4.46 13.60
CA GLN A 404 2.77 4.65 13.70
C GLN A 404 2.20 5.43 12.49
N ILE A 405 3.01 6.22 11.77
CA ILE A 405 2.54 7.11 10.67
C ILE A 405 2.58 6.44 9.29
N ALA A 406 3.42 5.42 9.08
CA ALA A 406 3.62 4.80 7.76
C ALA A 406 2.31 4.30 7.09
N PHE A 407 1.24 4.14 7.87
CA PHE A 407 -0.08 3.77 7.37
C PHE A 407 -0.77 4.89 6.55
N SER A 408 -0.62 6.15 6.95
CA SER A 408 -1.35 7.31 6.39
C SER A 408 -0.82 7.81 5.05
N ALA A 409 0.50 7.71 4.83
CA ALA A 409 1.14 8.23 3.62
C ALA A 409 0.91 7.33 2.39
N SER A 410 0.73 6.02 2.60
CA SER A 410 0.53 5.05 1.50
C SER A 410 -0.87 5.09 0.89
N SER A 411 -1.87 5.62 1.61
CA SER A 411 -3.27 5.70 1.14
C SER A 411 -3.61 7.02 0.45
N THR A 412 -2.89 8.10 0.75
CA THR A 412 -3.21 9.46 0.27
C THR A 412 -2.38 9.90 -0.95
N SER A 413 -1.20 9.31 -1.19
CA SER A 413 -0.33 9.75 -2.30
C SER A 413 -0.67 9.17 -3.68
N THR A 414 -1.82 8.53 -3.84
CA THR A 414 -2.29 8.12 -5.18
C THR A 414 -3.53 8.90 -5.54
N ASP A 415 -3.29 10.11 -6.03
CA ASP A 415 -4.30 11.00 -6.58
C ASP A 415 -5.24 10.20 -7.50
N SER A 416 -6.54 10.29 -7.21
CA SER A 416 -7.58 9.49 -7.89
C SER A 416 -7.62 9.64 -9.42
N ARG A 417 -6.95 10.68 -9.95
CA ARG A 417 -6.81 11.01 -11.37
C ARG A 417 -5.87 10.09 -12.15
N ASP A 418 -4.86 9.48 -11.52
CA ASP A 418 -3.88 8.65 -12.24
C ASP A 418 -4.42 7.26 -12.65
N TYR A 419 -5.57 6.84 -12.10
CA TYR A 419 -6.14 5.51 -12.37
C TYR A 419 -7.06 5.46 -13.60
N GLU A 420 -7.70 6.58 -13.99
CA GLU A 420 -8.55 6.60 -15.20
C GLU A 420 -7.71 6.66 -16.49
N GLU A 421 -6.57 7.35 -16.48
CA GLU A 421 -5.67 7.46 -17.64
C GLU A 421 -4.88 6.15 -17.90
N PHE A 422 -4.84 5.26 -16.91
CA PHE A 422 -4.07 4.02 -16.90
C PHE A 422 -4.60 2.92 -17.81
N TRP A 423 -5.92 2.86 -18.03
CA TRP A 423 -6.55 1.81 -18.86
C TRP A 423 -6.47 2.11 -20.37
N VAL A 424 -6.26 3.37 -20.75
CA VAL A 424 -6.26 3.81 -22.17
C VAL A 424 -4.84 3.82 -22.76
N ALA A 425 -3.80 3.84 -21.92
CA ALA A 425 -2.40 3.88 -22.37
C ALA A 425 -1.73 2.49 -22.47
N THR A 426 -2.39 1.50 -23.07
CA THR A 426 -1.66 0.35 -23.66
C THR A 426 -1.04 0.77 -25.00
N SER A 427 0.01 1.59 -24.93
CA SER A 427 0.98 1.69 -26.02
C SER A 427 2.39 1.62 -25.43
N ASP A 428 3.08 0.55 -25.82
CA ASP A 428 4.48 0.07 -25.68
C ASP A 428 5.62 1.05 -25.26
N SER A 429 5.38 2.06 -24.42
CA SER A 429 6.38 3.05 -23.99
C SER A 429 6.91 2.82 -22.58
N SER A 430 6.92 1.58 -22.10
CA SER A 430 7.59 1.26 -20.84
C SER A 430 9.10 1.12 -21.03
N THR A 431 9.86 1.87 -20.23
CA THR A 431 11.32 1.84 -20.13
C THR A 431 11.85 0.40 -19.96
N SER A 432 12.92 0.05 -20.69
CA SER A 432 13.49 -1.32 -20.76
C SER A 432 13.78 -1.97 -19.40
N ALA A 433 14.20 -1.20 -18.40
CA ALA A 433 14.52 -1.70 -17.05
C ALA A 433 13.29 -2.18 -16.25
N THR A 434 12.09 -1.71 -16.58
CA THR A 434 10.87 -2.06 -15.86
C THR A 434 10.30 -3.41 -16.34
N LEU A 435 10.42 -3.69 -17.64
CA LEU A 435 10.05 -4.96 -18.25
C LEU A 435 10.91 -6.13 -17.77
N THR A 436 12.22 -5.90 -17.59
CA THR A 436 13.17 -6.94 -17.16
C THR A 436 12.84 -7.51 -15.78
N ASN A 437 12.48 -6.66 -14.81
CA ASN A 437 12.14 -7.11 -13.45
C ASN A 437 10.84 -7.92 -13.43
N THR A 438 9.83 -7.49 -14.17
CA THR A 438 8.55 -8.23 -14.26
C THR A 438 8.72 -9.61 -14.93
N ILE A 439 9.54 -9.69 -15.98
CA ILE A 439 9.84 -10.97 -16.64
C ILE A 439 10.60 -11.90 -15.68
N ALA A 440 11.54 -11.36 -14.90
CA ALA A 440 12.29 -12.13 -13.90
C ALA A 440 11.36 -12.67 -12.80
N SER A 441 10.48 -11.86 -12.23
CA SER A 441 9.53 -12.29 -11.19
C SER A 441 8.53 -13.34 -11.70
N TRP A 442 8.02 -13.18 -12.93
CA TRP A 442 7.18 -14.22 -13.54
C TRP A 442 7.94 -15.51 -13.79
N LYS A 443 9.16 -15.42 -14.34
CA LYS A 443 10.00 -16.59 -14.56
C LYS A 443 10.26 -17.32 -13.25
N GLN A 444 10.60 -16.58 -12.19
CA GLN A 444 10.79 -17.14 -10.85
C GLN A 444 9.52 -17.88 -10.39
N MET A 445 8.36 -17.22 -10.40
CA MET A 445 7.09 -17.83 -10.02
C MET A 445 6.81 -19.12 -10.79
N VAL A 446 6.95 -19.12 -12.11
CA VAL A 446 6.65 -20.29 -12.94
C VAL A 446 7.67 -21.41 -12.73
N THR A 447 8.89 -21.10 -12.29
CA THR A 447 9.91 -22.12 -11.96
C THR A 447 9.77 -22.70 -10.55
N THR A 448 9.22 -21.94 -9.59
CA THR A 448 9.19 -22.33 -8.17
C THR A 448 7.78 -22.59 -7.63
N SER A 449 6.73 -22.29 -8.38
CA SER A 449 5.35 -22.56 -7.98
C SER A 449 5.11 -24.07 -7.86
N ASP A 450 4.47 -24.48 -6.78
CA ASP A 450 4.16 -25.88 -6.49
C ASP A 450 2.72 -25.96 -5.98
N MET A 451 1.85 -26.61 -6.77
CA MET A 451 0.45 -26.80 -6.43
C MET A 451 0.22 -27.94 -5.40
N ARG A 452 1.24 -28.74 -5.10
CA ARG A 452 1.14 -29.94 -4.26
C ARG A 452 0.01 -30.84 -4.75
N ASP A 453 -0.92 -31.23 -3.87
CA ASP A 453 -2.00 -32.14 -4.22
C ASP A 453 -3.31 -31.42 -4.58
N PHE A 454 -3.32 -30.10 -4.67
CA PHE A 454 -4.51 -29.30 -5.00
C PHE A 454 -4.77 -29.30 -6.52
N ASP A 455 -6.04 -29.43 -6.91
CA ASP A 455 -6.41 -29.44 -8.34
C ASP A 455 -6.50 -28.03 -8.94
N GLN A 456 -6.81 -27.04 -8.12
CA GLN A 456 -6.83 -25.63 -8.50
C GLN A 456 -6.37 -24.75 -7.35
N ILE A 457 -5.57 -23.73 -7.68
CA ILE A 457 -5.17 -22.66 -6.76
C ILE A 457 -5.58 -21.33 -7.38
N VAL A 458 -6.31 -20.50 -6.64
CA VAL A 458 -6.62 -19.12 -7.01
C VAL A 458 -5.97 -18.20 -5.99
N ALA A 459 -4.98 -17.43 -6.41
CA ALA A 459 -4.27 -16.48 -5.56
C ALA A 459 -4.71 -15.07 -5.92
N VAL A 460 -5.16 -14.29 -4.94
CA VAL A 460 -5.72 -12.96 -5.17
C VAL A 460 -5.08 -11.91 -4.28
N SER A 461 -4.70 -10.79 -4.89
CA SER A 461 -3.95 -9.73 -4.21
C SER A 461 -4.83 -8.80 -3.39
N GLN A 462 -4.22 -8.16 -2.39
CA GLN A 462 -4.82 -7.03 -1.67
C GLN A 462 -5.26 -5.91 -2.62
N THR A 463 -4.44 -5.61 -3.63
CA THR A 463 -4.75 -4.64 -4.70
C THR A 463 -6.05 -4.98 -5.41
N SER A 464 -6.30 -6.26 -5.71
CA SER A 464 -7.56 -6.67 -6.34
C SER A 464 -8.77 -6.45 -5.44
N LEU A 465 -8.64 -6.65 -4.14
CA LEU A 465 -9.74 -6.42 -3.19
C LEU A 465 -10.09 -4.94 -3.13
N ASN A 466 -9.08 -4.08 -2.99
CA ASN A 466 -9.26 -2.64 -2.94
C ASN A 466 -9.83 -2.09 -4.25
N PHE A 467 -9.42 -2.65 -5.39
CA PHE A 467 -10.04 -2.34 -6.68
C PHE A 467 -11.53 -2.70 -6.70
N ALA A 468 -11.91 -3.89 -6.21
CA ALA A 468 -13.31 -4.30 -6.18
C ALA A 468 -14.18 -3.41 -5.26
N PHE A 469 -13.65 -2.94 -4.13
CA PHE A 469 -14.34 -1.96 -3.28
C PHE A 469 -14.49 -0.61 -3.98
N ARG A 470 -13.44 -0.13 -4.66
CA ARG A 470 -13.49 1.12 -5.43
C ARG A 470 -14.53 1.06 -6.55
N GLU A 471 -14.57 -0.01 -7.34
CA GLU A 471 -15.57 -0.18 -8.39
C GLU A 471 -16.99 -0.19 -7.82
N SER A 472 -17.19 -0.90 -6.70
CA SER A 472 -18.49 -0.95 -6.01
C SER A 472 -18.91 0.42 -5.48
N TRP A 473 -17.96 1.21 -4.97
CA TRP A 473 -18.18 2.59 -4.53
C TRP A 473 -18.49 3.53 -5.71
N THR A 474 -17.74 3.45 -6.82
CA THR A 474 -17.99 4.26 -8.02
C THR A 474 -19.40 4.00 -8.56
N ALA A 475 -19.82 2.73 -8.59
CA ALA A 475 -21.17 2.34 -8.99
C ALA A 475 -22.27 2.82 -8.02
N ALA A 476 -21.94 2.98 -6.73
CA ALA A 476 -22.83 3.54 -5.71
C ALA A 476 -22.99 5.07 -5.86
N SER A 477 -21.89 5.77 -6.16
CA SER A 477 -21.84 7.23 -6.24
C SER A 477 -22.54 7.79 -7.49
N SER A 478 -22.58 7.03 -8.59
CA SER A 478 -23.11 7.49 -9.88
C SER A 478 -24.64 7.61 -9.97
N LYS A 479 -25.39 7.42 -8.86
CA LYS A 479 -26.87 7.40 -8.77
C LYS A 479 -27.60 6.44 -9.72
N SER A 480 -26.87 5.68 -10.56
CA SER A 480 -27.47 4.74 -11.52
C SER A 480 -27.82 3.39 -10.89
N SER A 481 -27.28 3.10 -9.70
CA SER A 481 -27.60 1.90 -8.93
C SER A 481 -28.00 2.28 -7.50
N SER A 482 -29.28 2.09 -7.16
CA SER A 482 -29.77 2.36 -5.78
C SER A 482 -29.21 1.37 -4.76
N HIS A 483 -28.71 0.22 -5.22
CA HIS A 483 -28.42 -0.96 -4.41
C HIS A 483 -27.07 -0.95 -3.69
N PHE A 484 -26.11 -0.14 -4.13
CA PHE A 484 -24.82 0.02 -3.44
C PHE A 484 -24.71 1.35 -2.71
N SER A 485 -25.80 2.13 -2.66
CA SER A 485 -25.82 3.48 -2.09
C SER A 485 -25.16 3.55 -0.71
N LEU A 486 -25.31 2.52 0.14
CA LEU A 486 -24.66 2.40 1.46
C LEU A 486 -23.13 2.50 1.44
N LEU A 487 -22.47 2.09 0.35
CA LEU A 487 -21.01 2.17 0.22
C LEU A 487 -20.54 3.61 0.01
N ALA A 488 -21.39 4.48 -0.56
CA ALA A 488 -21.05 5.87 -0.84
C ALA A 488 -21.68 6.83 0.18
N ASN A 489 -22.91 6.60 0.61
CA ASN A 489 -23.62 7.44 1.57
C ASN A 489 -24.51 6.58 2.48
N TRP A 490 -24.56 6.93 3.76
CA TRP A 490 -25.45 6.28 4.70
C TRP A 490 -25.95 7.27 5.75
N SER A 491 -27.18 7.03 6.24
CA SER A 491 -27.79 7.84 7.28
C SER A 491 -28.62 6.99 8.21
N TYR A 492 -28.63 7.34 9.49
CA TYR A 492 -29.48 6.77 10.52
C TYR A 492 -30.28 7.87 11.22
N SER A 493 -31.58 7.89 10.93
CA SER A 493 -32.48 8.98 11.35
C SER A 493 -31.89 10.35 10.95
N ASP A 494 -32.23 11.37 11.72
CA ASP A 494 -31.61 12.69 11.83
C ASP A 494 -30.32 12.69 12.68
N SER A 495 -29.95 11.55 13.27
CA SER A 495 -28.90 11.46 14.29
C SER A 495 -27.52 11.17 13.72
N PHE A 496 -27.44 10.59 12.53
CA PHE A 496 -26.18 10.28 11.86
C PHE A 496 -26.32 10.34 10.35
N SER A 497 -25.36 10.96 9.68
CA SER A 497 -25.25 11.00 8.23
C SER A 497 -23.78 11.01 7.84
N VAL A 498 -23.41 10.25 6.81
CA VAL A 498 -22.02 10.14 6.37
C VAL A 498 -21.95 9.88 4.86
N ALA A 499 -21.02 10.57 4.22
CA ALA A 499 -20.51 10.28 2.89
C ALA A 499 -19.15 9.60 3.04
N PHE A 500 -18.93 8.51 2.29
CA PHE A 500 -17.72 7.72 2.34
C PHE A 500 -16.88 7.92 1.07
N LYS A 501 -15.56 7.84 1.21
CA LYS A 501 -14.62 7.46 0.13
C LYS A 501 -14.55 5.92 0.02
N PRO A 502 -13.97 5.36 -1.05
CA PRO A 502 -13.81 3.91 -1.17
C PRO A 502 -13.12 3.30 0.05
N MET A 503 -13.73 2.27 0.66
CA MET A 503 -13.10 1.53 1.74
C MET A 503 -11.87 0.75 1.24
N THR A 504 -10.94 0.51 2.15
CA THR A 504 -9.69 -0.22 1.85
C THR A 504 -9.44 -1.32 2.86
N VAL A 505 -8.79 -2.38 2.42
CA VAL A 505 -8.43 -3.56 3.20
C VAL A 505 -6.93 -3.77 3.11
N ARG A 506 -6.30 -4.05 4.26
CA ARG A 506 -4.94 -4.58 4.33
C ARG A 506 -4.93 -5.97 4.93
N LEU A 507 -4.36 -6.95 4.23
CA LEU A 507 -4.37 -8.34 4.66
C LEU A 507 -3.27 -8.60 5.69
N LEU A 508 -3.57 -9.44 6.68
CA LEU A 508 -2.64 -9.94 7.69
C LEU A 508 -2.41 -11.44 7.49
N SER A 509 -1.27 -11.97 7.96
CA SER A 509 -0.91 -13.39 7.76
C SER A 509 -1.75 -14.38 8.60
N ASN A 510 -2.53 -13.88 9.55
CA ASN A 510 -3.33 -14.68 10.49
C ASN A 510 -4.82 -14.76 10.11
N GLU A 511 -5.13 -14.73 8.81
CA GLU A 511 -6.51 -14.77 8.30
C GLU A 511 -7.37 -13.59 8.78
N ARG A 512 -6.73 -12.46 9.11
CA ARG A 512 -7.35 -11.20 9.47
C ARG A 512 -7.02 -10.12 8.45
N ALA A 513 -7.73 -9.00 8.56
CA ALA A 513 -7.42 -7.81 7.81
C ALA A 513 -7.65 -6.54 8.63
N ILE A 514 -7.00 -5.46 8.26
CA ILE A 514 -7.35 -4.10 8.69
C ILE A 514 -8.29 -3.51 7.64
N LEU A 515 -9.56 -3.37 7.99
CA LEU A 515 -10.58 -2.67 7.22
C LEU A 515 -10.56 -1.18 7.60
N CYS A 516 -10.29 -0.31 6.64
CA CYS A 516 -10.36 1.14 6.84
C CYS A 516 -11.58 1.69 6.11
N LEU A 517 -12.46 2.33 6.89
CA LEU A 517 -13.56 3.14 6.41
C LEU A 517 -13.08 4.59 6.32
N HIS A 518 -13.22 5.19 5.14
CA HIS A 518 -12.81 6.56 4.87
C HIS A 518 -14.06 7.43 4.78
N LEU A 519 -14.27 8.29 5.77
CA LEU A 519 -15.44 9.13 5.91
C LEU A 519 -15.10 10.52 5.35
N GLU A 520 -15.65 10.86 4.18
CA GLU A 520 -15.36 12.14 3.52
C GLU A 520 -15.93 13.31 4.30
N ARG A 521 -17.20 13.20 4.70
CA ARG A 521 -17.91 14.23 5.49
C ARG A 521 -19.17 13.66 6.09
N GLY A 522 -19.68 14.27 7.15
CA GLY A 522 -20.96 13.90 7.73
C GLY A 522 -21.33 14.70 8.96
N SER A 523 -22.35 14.22 9.66
CA SER A 523 -22.83 14.78 10.91
C SER A 523 -23.27 13.68 11.87
N LEU A 524 -23.01 13.85 13.16
CA LEU A 524 -23.43 12.91 14.20
C LEU A 524 -23.98 13.63 15.43
N LYS A 525 -24.93 13.01 16.14
CA LYS A 525 -25.34 13.43 17.49
C LYS A 525 -24.54 12.64 18.54
N PRO A 526 -23.96 13.30 19.56
CA PRO A 526 -23.32 12.60 20.67
C PRO A 526 -24.30 11.68 21.42
N LEU A 527 -23.76 10.65 22.06
CA LEU A 527 -24.57 9.73 22.87
C LEU A 527 -24.85 10.33 24.24
N LYS A 528 -26.07 10.13 24.75
CA LYS A 528 -26.47 10.39 26.13
C LYS A 528 -26.96 9.08 26.74
N ASN A 529 -26.35 8.64 27.84
CA ASN A 529 -26.63 7.33 28.47
C ASN A 529 -26.51 6.14 27.48
N GLY A 530 -25.55 6.20 26.56
CA GLY A 530 -25.31 5.15 25.56
C GLY A 530 -26.29 5.12 24.38
N LEU A 531 -27.18 6.12 24.26
CA LEU A 531 -28.15 6.22 23.16
C LEU A 531 -28.05 7.57 22.45
N PRO A 532 -28.46 7.67 21.17
CA PRO A 532 -28.51 8.94 20.44
C PRO A 532 -29.32 10.00 21.21
N SER A 533 -28.73 11.17 21.45
CA SER A 533 -29.42 12.26 22.14
C SER A 533 -30.46 12.90 21.24
N GLU A 534 -31.76 12.84 21.58
CA GLU A 534 -32.83 13.49 20.79
C GLU A 534 -32.64 15.02 20.71
N GLU A 535 -32.22 15.62 21.82
CA GLU A 535 -31.97 17.07 21.98
C GLU A 535 -30.50 17.47 21.69
N GLY A 536 -29.67 16.54 21.24
CA GLY A 536 -28.24 16.80 21.00
C GLY A 536 -27.99 17.64 19.75
N GLU A 537 -27.07 18.59 19.83
CA GLU A 537 -26.57 19.30 18.64
C GLU A 537 -25.77 18.34 17.75
N ASN A 538 -25.88 18.55 16.43
CA ASN A 538 -25.11 17.79 15.45
C ASN A 538 -23.68 18.30 15.41
N HIS A 539 -22.71 17.39 15.57
CA HIS A 539 -21.32 17.63 15.27
C HIS A 539 -21.04 17.28 13.81
N GLU A 540 -20.61 18.25 13.03
CA GLU A 540 -20.12 18.05 11.67
C GLU A 540 -18.67 17.56 11.71
N PHE A 541 -18.35 16.61 10.84
CA PHE A 541 -16.99 16.07 10.71
C PHE A 541 -16.60 15.93 9.23
N GLN A 542 -15.30 15.95 8.96
CA GLN A 542 -14.70 15.84 7.64
C GLN A 542 -13.41 14.98 7.67
N ASP A 543 -13.23 14.18 6.62
CA ASP A 543 -12.00 13.42 6.35
C ASP A 543 -11.56 12.48 7.50
N TRP A 544 -12.51 11.92 8.24
CA TRP A 544 -12.22 10.91 9.27
C TRP A 544 -11.87 9.56 8.66
N GLN A 545 -10.97 8.82 9.31
CA GLN A 545 -10.65 7.45 8.97
C GLN A 545 -10.86 6.56 10.18
N LEU A 546 -11.63 5.49 10.02
CA LEU A 546 -11.83 4.47 11.05
C LEU A 546 -11.23 3.15 10.59
N ALA A 547 -10.31 2.60 11.37
CA ALA A 547 -9.73 1.30 11.09
C ALA A 547 -10.21 0.23 12.08
N PHE A 548 -10.48 -0.95 11.54
CA PHE A 548 -10.93 -2.12 12.29
C PHE A 548 -10.14 -3.35 11.90
N GLU A 549 -9.68 -4.11 12.88
CA GLU A 549 -9.17 -5.46 12.67
C GLU A 549 -10.35 -6.42 12.60
N VAL A 550 -10.46 -7.15 11.49
CA VAL A 550 -11.57 -8.04 11.17
C VAL A 550 -11.05 -9.43 10.79
N ASP A 551 -11.75 -10.47 11.23
CA ASP A 551 -11.47 -11.83 10.76
C ASP A 551 -11.99 -12.00 9.32
N ILE A 552 -11.27 -12.77 8.51
CA ILE A 552 -11.73 -13.25 7.21
C ILE A 552 -12.24 -14.68 7.42
N LYS A 553 -13.46 -14.98 6.97
CA LYS A 553 -14.08 -16.30 7.15
C LYS A 553 -14.66 -16.83 5.84
N ILE A 554 -14.87 -18.14 5.78
CA ILE A 554 -15.57 -18.81 4.69
C ILE A 554 -16.84 -19.48 5.23
N SER A 555 -17.98 -19.29 4.55
CA SER A 555 -19.24 -19.90 4.95
C SER A 555 -20.11 -20.30 3.76
N SER A 556 -21.02 -21.26 3.99
CA SER A 556 -22.12 -21.59 3.08
C SER A 556 -23.34 -20.80 3.54
N ARG A 557 -23.42 -19.53 3.16
CA ARG A 557 -24.44 -18.57 3.63
C ARG A 557 -25.86 -18.88 3.14
N GLU A 558 -26.05 -19.93 2.36
CA GLU A 558 -27.37 -20.34 1.85
C GLU A 558 -28.34 -20.81 2.95
N GLY A 559 -27.84 -21.21 4.13
CA GLY A 559 -28.65 -21.77 5.23
C GLY A 559 -28.87 -20.86 6.44
N THR A 560 -28.38 -19.62 6.45
CA THR A 560 -28.51 -18.71 7.60
C THR A 560 -29.70 -17.75 7.44
N ASP A 561 -30.61 -17.74 8.41
CA ASP A 561 -31.81 -16.88 8.49
C ASP A 561 -31.50 -15.37 8.56
N GLU A 562 -30.24 -15.01 8.76
CA GLU A 562 -29.77 -13.63 8.94
C GLU A 562 -29.70 -12.80 7.64
N ILE A 563 -29.89 -13.43 6.46
CA ILE A 563 -29.71 -12.76 5.18
C ILE A 563 -31.02 -12.23 4.63
N ASN A 564 -31.08 -10.90 4.48
CA ASN A 564 -32.23 -10.18 3.95
C ASN A 564 -32.54 -10.63 2.49
N ASN A 565 -33.83 -10.68 2.15
CA ASN A 565 -34.32 -10.95 0.79
C ASN A 565 -33.68 -10.02 -0.26
N ILE A 566 -33.29 -8.79 0.13
CA ILE A 566 -32.59 -7.84 -0.74
C ILE A 566 -31.29 -8.43 -1.30
N TRP A 567 -30.47 -9.06 -0.45
CA TRP A 567 -29.23 -9.70 -0.91
C TRP A 567 -29.53 -10.88 -1.84
N ARG A 568 -30.53 -11.71 -1.53
CA ARG A 568 -30.87 -12.88 -2.37
C ARG A 568 -31.26 -12.45 -3.79
N THR A 569 -32.05 -11.40 -3.93
CA THR A 569 -32.41 -10.84 -5.24
C THR A 569 -31.17 -10.33 -5.98
N LYS A 570 -30.27 -9.58 -5.30
CA LYS A 570 -29.00 -9.11 -5.88
C LYS A 570 -28.08 -10.25 -6.30
N PHE A 571 -27.96 -11.26 -5.45
CA PHE A 571 -27.13 -12.42 -5.73
C PHE A 571 -27.66 -13.18 -6.94
N ALA A 572 -28.99 -13.27 -7.11
CA ALA A 572 -29.61 -13.87 -8.29
C ALA A 572 -29.22 -13.17 -9.61
N ASP A 573 -28.92 -11.87 -9.56
CA ASP A 573 -28.44 -11.08 -10.70
C ASP A 573 -26.93 -11.17 -10.94
N SER A 574 -26.18 -11.76 -10.00
CA SER A 574 -24.72 -11.88 -10.11
C SER A 574 -24.30 -12.84 -11.23
N PRO A 575 -23.10 -12.66 -11.84
CA PRO A 575 -22.56 -13.61 -12.80
C PRO A 575 -22.43 -15.03 -12.23
N ALA A 576 -22.05 -15.14 -10.95
CA ALA A 576 -21.89 -16.41 -10.25
C ALA A 576 -23.21 -17.20 -10.23
N PHE A 577 -24.30 -16.56 -9.86
CA PHE A 577 -25.62 -17.20 -9.80
C PHE A 577 -26.17 -17.47 -11.21
N ARG A 578 -26.10 -16.50 -12.12
CA ARG A 578 -26.63 -16.67 -13.50
C ARG A 578 -25.99 -17.84 -14.25
N GLN A 579 -24.72 -18.12 -13.97
CA GLN A 579 -24.00 -19.23 -14.58
C GLN A 579 -24.21 -20.57 -13.87
N ASN A 580 -24.58 -20.58 -12.59
CA ASN A 580 -24.64 -21.78 -11.74
C ASN A 580 -25.95 -21.81 -10.91
N ASN A 581 -27.09 -21.47 -11.50
CA ASN A 581 -28.35 -21.26 -10.76
C ASN A 581 -29.05 -22.55 -10.31
N ASN A 582 -28.58 -23.73 -10.72
CA ASN A 582 -29.19 -25.01 -10.35
C ASN A 582 -28.79 -25.42 -8.94
N ARG A 583 -29.65 -25.15 -7.95
CA ARG A 583 -29.40 -25.43 -6.52
C ARG A 583 -29.32 -26.92 -6.18
N GLU A 584 -29.82 -27.81 -7.04
CA GLU A 584 -29.66 -29.25 -6.83
C GLU A 584 -28.24 -29.72 -7.16
N GLU A 585 -27.53 -28.95 -7.99
CA GLU A 585 -26.19 -29.30 -8.48
C GLU A 585 -25.09 -28.44 -7.86
N TRP A 586 -25.41 -27.20 -7.49
CA TRP A 586 -24.45 -26.20 -7.04
C TRP A 586 -24.82 -25.64 -5.66
N ALA A 587 -23.80 -25.48 -4.83
CA ALA A 587 -23.82 -24.68 -3.62
C ALA A 587 -22.80 -23.54 -3.74
N PHE A 588 -23.02 -22.42 -3.06
CA PHE A 588 -22.08 -21.29 -3.04
C PHE A 588 -21.37 -21.17 -1.68
N ARG A 589 -20.04 -21.04 -1.72
CA ARG A 589 -19.22 -20.65 -0.57
C ARG A 589 -18.80 -19.20 -0.73
N HIS A 590 -18.85 -18.45 0.35
CA HIS A 590 -18.49 -17.03 0.36
C HIS A 590 -17.32 -16.79 1.30
N ILE A 591 -16.28 -16.13 0.82
CA ILE A 591 -15.22 -15.57 1.65
C ILE A 591 -15.63 -14.14 1.99
N TYR A 592 -15.67 -13.79 3.27
CA TYR A 592 -16.24 -12.51 3.74
C TYR A 592 -15.46 -11.96 4.94
N LEU A 593 -15.59 -10.64 5.15
CA LEU A 593 -15.13 -9.95 6.36
C LEU A 593 -16.17 -10.14 7.47
N ASP A 594 -15.77 -10.69 8.61
CA ASP A 594 -16.62 -10.82 9.79
C ASP A 594 -16.77 -9.47 10.49
N LEU A 595 -17.79 -8.72 10.08
CA LEU A 595 -18.08 -7.39 10.63
C LEU A 595 -18.78 -7.44 11.99
N SER A 596 -19.13 -8.63 12.50
CA SER A 596 -19.76 -8.79 13.81
C SER A 596 -18.74 -8.83 14.96
N ASN A 597 -17.52 -9.31 14.70
CA ASN A 597 -16.48 -9.53 15.71
C ASN A 597 -15.22 -8.70 15.41
N LEU A 598 -15.38 -7.39 15.24
CA LEU A 598 -14.29 -6.49 14.85
C LEU A 598 -13.69 -5.75 16.04
N THR A 599 -12.38 -5.50 15.99
CA THR A 599 -11.66 -4.71 17.00
C THR A 599 -11.30 -3.35 16.41
N PHE A 600 -11.54 -2.27 17.13
CA PHE A 600 -11.17 -0.93 16.67
C PHE A 600 -9.65 -0.76 16.78
N VAL A 601 -9.05 -0.22 15.72
CA VAL A 601 -7.61 -0.07 15.58
C VAL A 601 -7.29 1.41 15.47
N GLN A 602 -6.98 1.99 16.61
CA GLN A 602 -6.80 3.43 16.69
C GLN A 602 -5.52 3.92 16.00
N GLU A 603 -4.45 3.13 16.01
CA GLU A 603 -3.18 3.53 15.37
C GLU A 603 -3.34 3.74 13.86
N TYR A 604 -4.42 3.23 13.28
CA TYR A 604 -4.78 3.36 11.87
C TYR A 604 -6.03 4.20 11.62
N SER A 605 -6.53 4.88 12.66
CA SER A 605 -7.66 5.80 12.59
C SER A 605 -7.18 7.25 12.65
N GLN A 606 -7.88 8.16 11.99
CA GLN A 606 -7.53 9.59 11.86
C GLN A 606 -8.77 10.46 12.07
N PHE A 607 -8.58 11.60 12.72
CA PHE A 607 -9.63 12.49 13.20
C PHE A 607 -9.20 13.96 13.08
N ASP A 608 -8.92 14.42 11.86
CA ASP A 608 -8.18 15.66 11.60
C ASP A 608 -8.89 16.95 12.10
N ASP A 609 -10.23 16.99 12.13
CA ASP A 609 -10.99 18.17 12.59
C ASP A 609 -11.55 18.04 14.02
N LEU A 610 -11.32 16.91 14.70
CA LEU A 610 -11.98 16.56 15.97
C LEU A 610 -11.69 17.57 17.09
N PHE A 611 -10.54 18.24 17.03
CA PHE A 611 -10.08 19.20 18.05
C PHE A 611 -10.21 20.66 17.62
N VAL A 612 -10.77 20.94 16.43
CA VAL A 612 -10.91 22.32 15.90
C VAL A 612 -12.17 23.00 16.47
N SER A 613 -13.22 22.24 16.79
CA SER A 613 -14.45 22.79 17.35
C SER A 613 -14.39 22.92 18.88
N GLN A 614 -14.72 24.09 19.43
CA GLN A 614 -14.90 24.33 20.88
C GLN A 614 -16.13 23.60 21.50
N GLY A 615 -16.65 22.57 20.83
CA GLY A 615 -17.82 21.81 21.25
C GLY A 615 -17.53 20.78 22.36
N ARG A 616 -18.57 20.05 22.77
CA ARG A 616 -18.50 18.97 23.78
C ARG A 616 -17.42 17.91 23.46
N SER A 617 -17.02 17.16 24.50
CA SER A 617 -15.89 16.23 24.56
C SER A 617 -15.61 15.46 23.23
N PRO A 618 -14.42 15.64 22.62
CA PRO A 618 -13.94 14.85 21.48
C PRO A 618 -14.15 13.33 21.60
N VAL A 619 -14.04 12.82 22.82
CA VAL A 619 -14.21 11.40 23.14
C VAL A 619 -15.65 10.95 22.89
N ASP A 620 -16.63 11.79 23.23
CA ASP A 620 -18.05 11.48 23.04
C ASP A 620 -18.41 11.39 21.55
N ASN A 621 -17.80 12.26 20.72
CA ASN A 621 -18.00 12.25 19.26
C ASN A 621 -17.42 10.97 18.63
N VAL A 622 -16.23 10.56 19.04
CA VAL A 622 -15.61 9.31 18.54
C VAL A 622 -16.40 8.09 19.01
N ARG A 623 -16.89 8.07 20.26
CA ARG A 623 -17.76 6.99 20.75
C ARG A 623 -19.08 6.91 19.98
N ALA A 624 -19.72 8.05 19.76
CA ALA A 624 -20.93 8.13 18.96
C ALA A 624 -20.69 7.60 17.54
N MET A 625 -19.59 8.01 16.92
CA MET A 625 -19.17 7.50 15.61
C MET A 625 -19.00 5.98 15.62
N LEU A 626 -18.23 5.45 16.58
CA LEU A 626 -18.01 4.01 16.72
C LEU A 626 -19.32 3.25 16.95
N TYR A 627 -20.24 3.81 17.74
CA TYR A 627 -21.57 3.25 17.95
C TYR A 627 -22.39 3.20 16.66
N TYR A 628 -22.52 4.31 15.92
CA TYR A 628 -23.28 4.32 14.68
C TYR A 628 -22.70 3.36 13.64
N ILE A 629 -21.38 3.33 13.52
CA ILE A 629 -20.69 2.45 12.58
C ILE A 629 -20.85 0.98 12.97
N ARG A 630 -20.54 0.60 14.22
CA ARG A 630 -20.57 -0.80 14.69
C ARG A 630 -21.98 -1.35 14.85
N THR A 631 -22.89 -0.58 15.44
CA THR A 631 -24.22 -1.06 15.82
C THR A 631 -25.21 -1.02 14.65
N HIS A 632 -25.00 -0.14 13.68
CA HIS A 632 -25.99 0.11 12.63
C HIS A 632 -25.43 -0.01 11.20
N TYR A 633 -24.33 0.67 10.88
CA TYR A 633 -23.80 0.68 9.50
C TYR A 633 -23.25 -0.68 9.07
N LEU A 634 -22.35 -1.27 9.86
CA LEU A 634 -21.68 -2.52 9.52
C LEU A 634 -22.64 -3.73 9.48
N PRO A 635 -23.63 -3.84 10.37
CA PRO A 635 -24.74 -4.79 10.20
C PRO A 635 -25.51 -4.57 8.90
N ALA A 636 -25.79 -3.32 8.51
CA ALA A 636 -26.47 -3.04 7.25
C ALA A 636 -25.64 -3.47 6.03
N LEU A 637 -24.31 -3.26 6.03
CA LEU A 637 -23.41 -3.77 4.99
C LEU A 637 -23.45 -5.30 4.92
N THR A 638 -23.48 -5.98 6.07
CA THR A 638 -23.55 -7.43 6.17
C THR A 638 -24.86 -7.96 5.59
N GLN A 639 -26.00 -7.35 5.94
CA GLN A 639 -27.32 -7.72 5.44
C GLN A 639 -27.47 -7.56 3.92
N GLN A 640 -26.74 -6.60 3.31
CA GLN A 640 -26.69 -6.41 1.85
C GLN A 640 -25.57 -7.22 1.16
N GLY A 641 -24.82 -8.02 1.92
CA GLY A 641 -23.69 -8.82 1.45
C GLY A 641 -22.54 -8.02 0.87
N CYS A 642 -22.40 -6.75 1.26
CA CYS A 642 -21.27 -5.90 0.87
C CYS A 642 -19.96 -6.31 1.59
N ASN A 643 -20.05 -7.18 2.59
CA ASN A 643 -18.91 -7.75 3.30
C ASN A 643 -18.30 -8.99 2.60
N ILE A 644 -18.93 -9.48 1.52
CA ILE A 644 -18.46 -10.66 0.77
C ILE A 644 -17.35 -10.24 -0.19
N LEU A 645 -16.18 -10.84 -0.03
CA LEU A 645 -15.00 -10.62 -0.87
C LEU A 645 -15.04 -11.51 -2.13
N TYR A 646 -15.37 -12.79 -1.96
CA TYR A 646 -15.43 -13.75 -3.06
C TYR A 646 -16.62 -14.69 -2.92
N THR A 647 -17.17 -15.09 -4.06
CA THR A 647 -18.13 -16.19 -4.18
C THR A 647 -17.55 -17.31 -5.03
N ILE A 648 -17.66 -18.54 -4.52
CA ILE A 648 -17.06 -19.74 -5.08
C ILE A 648 -18.17 -20.78 -5.27
N PRO A 649 -18.54 -21.14 -6.52
CA PRO A 649 -19.49 -22.22 -6.77
C PRO A 649 -18.83 -23.58 -6.50
N ILE A 650 -19.56 -24.45 -5.82
CA ILE A 650 -19.17 -25.80 -5.44
C ILE A 650 -20.20 -26.78 -5.98
N TRP A 651 -19.73 -27.74 -6.77
CA TRP A 651 -20.54 -28.83 -7.28
C TRP A 651 -20.82 -29.84 -6.19
N ILE A 652 -22.10 -30.06 -5.92
CA ILE A 652 -22.61 -30.96 -4.88
C ILE A 652 -23.44 -32.11 -5.45
N ALA A 653 -23.77 -32.08 -6.75
CA ALA A 653 -24.52 -33.15 -7.40
C ALA A 653 -23.76 -34.47 -7.28
N LYS A 654 -24.46 -35.61 -7.16
CA LYS A 654 -23.79 -36.94 -7.17
C LYS A 654 -23.39 -37.41 -8.58
N SER A 655 -23.63 -36.60 -9.59
CA SER A 655 -23.22 -36.83 -10.98
C SER A 655 -21.79 -36.33 -11.25
N GLU A 656 -21.25 -36.72 -12.41
CA GLU A 656 -19.92 -36.31 -12.85
C GLU A 656 -19.82 -34.77 -12.95
N PRO A 657 -18.87 -34.13 -12.23
CA PRO A 657 -18.75 -32.69 -12.21
C PRO A 657 -18.26 -32.15 -13.56
N PRO A 658 -18.70 -30.96 -13.98
CA PRO A 658 -18.08 -30.27 -15.11
C PRO A 658 -16.57 -30.08 -14.87
N PRO A 659 -15.72 -30.05 -15.92
CA PRO A 659 -14.27 -30.05 -15.76
C PRO A 659 -13.69 -28.81 -15.04
N HIS A 660 -14.44 -27.70 -15.01
CA HIS A 660 -14.08 -26.48 -14.27
C HIS A 660 -14.64 -26.44 -12.84
N ALA A 661 -15.53 -27.36 -12.47
CA ALA A 661 -16.26 -27.32 -11.22
C ALA A 661 -15.38 -27.77 -10.04
N LEU A 662 -15.41 -26.98 -8.98
CA LEU A 662 -14.80 -27.35 -7.70
C LEU A 662 -15.80 -28.16 -6.88
N THR A 663 -15.33 -29.17 -6.17
CA THR A 663 -16.14 -30.04 -5.30
C THR A 663 -15.84 -29.83 -3.82
N ASN A 664 -14.67 -29.27 -3.52
CA ASN A 664 -14.28 -28.88 -2.17
C ASN A 664 -13.35 -27.67 -2.24
N VAL A 665 -13.40 -26.80 -1.22
CA VAL A 665 -12.60 -25.57 -1.19
C VAL A 665 -12.22 -25.19 0.24
N THR A 666 -11.04 -24.61 0.39
CA THR A 666 -10.61 -23.87 1.59
C THR A 666 -9.86 -22.61 1.18
N PHE A 667 -9.59 -21.71 2.12
CA PHE A 667 -8.74 -20.55 1.89
C PHE A 667 -7.83 -20.30 3.09
N HIS A 668 -6.78 -19.51 2.89
CA HIS A 668 -5.98 -18.93 3.96
C HIS A 668 -5.24 -17.69 3.47
N ALA A 669 -4.73 -16.89 4.41
CA ALA A 669 -3.77 -15.84 4.09
C ALA A 669 -2.39 -16.46 3.82
N TYR A 670 -1.75 -16.05 2.74
CA TYR A 670 -0.47 -16.59 2.29
C TYR A 670 0.57 -15.46 2.17
N SER A 671 1.71 -15.65 2.81
CA SER A 671 2.82 -14.69 2.82
C SER A 671 4.14 -15.40 3.16
N GLU A 672 5.27 -14.86 2.70
CA GLU A 672 6.60 -15.38 3.07
C GLU A 672 6.93 -15.09 4.53
N LYS A 673 6.65 -13.85 4.96
CA LYS A 673 6.89 -13.37 6.32
C LYS A 673 5.57 -13.23 7.05
N THR A 674 5.59 -13.37 8.36
CA THR A 674 4.42 -13.10 9.20
C THR A 674 4.22 -11.59 9.29
N VAL A 675 3.10 -11.13 8.75
CA VAL A 675 2.65 -9.74 8.80
C VAL A 675 1.55 -9.65 9.84
N ASN A 676 1.86 -8.97 10.94
CA ASN A 676 0.94 -8.67 12.04
C ASN A 676 0.50 -7.19 11.98
N ARG A 677 -0.35 -6.80 12.93
CA ARG A 677 -0.84 -5.43 13.05
C ARG A 677 0.28 -4.40 13.09
N GLN A 678 1.38 -4.62 13.82
CA GLN A 678 2.47 -3.64 13.94
C GLN A 678 3.33 -3.55 12.66
N GLY A 679 3.51 -4.66 11.95
CA GLY A 679 4.38 -4.72 10.78
C GLY A 679 3.70 -4.37 9.45
N CYS A 680 2.36 -4.37 9.38
CA CYS A 680 1.65 -4.27 8.09
C CYS A 680 1.85 -2.93 7.36
N ALA A 681 2.19 -1.85 8.07
CA ALA A 681 2.46 -0.55 7.46
C ALA A 681 3.81 -0.49 6.72
N VAL A 682 4.78 -1.35 7.08
CA VAL A 682 6.16 -1.33 6.58
C VAL A 682 6.38 -2.38 5.48
N VAL A 683 5.41 -3.26 5.25
CA VAL A 683 5.53 -4.33 4.26
C VAL A 683 5.45 -3.73 2.86
N GLY A 684 6.56 -3.87 2.11
CA GLY A 684 6.59 -3.49 0.71
C GLY A 684 5.68 -4.37 -0.16
N PRO A 685 5.33 -3.92 -1.37
CA PRO A 685 4.33 -4.58 -2.22
C PRO A 685 4.59 -6.07 -2.51
N ASN A 686 5.85 -6.51 -2.58
CA ASN A 686 6.22 -7.91 -2.83
C ASN A 686 6.11 -8.82 -1.59
N GLY A 687 5.95 -8.27 -0.40
CA GLY A 687 5.81 -9.01 0.86
C GLY A 687 4.38 -9.02 1.41
N GLU A 688 3.45 -8.34 0.72
CA GLU A 688 2.07 -8.23 1.18
C GLU A 688 1.39 -9.60 1.22
N PRO A 689 0.64 -9.93 2.29
CA PRO A 689 -0.17 -11.14 2.32
C PRO A 689 -1.22 -11.12 1.21
N ILE A 690 -1.52 -12.30 0.69
CA ILE A 690 -2.55 -12.52 -0.34
C ILE A 690 -3.57 -13.55 0.15
N ILE A 691 -4.76 -13.57 -0.45
CA ILE A 691 -5.73 -14.64 -0.21
C ILE A 691 -5.45 -15.76 -1.21
N VAL A 692 -5.21 -16.97 -0.70
CA VAL A 692 -5.09 -18.17 -1.54
C VAL A 692 -6.28 -19.09 -1.29
N ILE A 693 -7.01 -19.38 -2.36
CA ILE A 693 -8.15 -20.29 -2.40
C ILE A 693 -7.66 -21.61 -3.00
N LEU A 694 -7.85 -22.70 -2.26
CA LEU A 694 -7.39 -24.05 -2.59
C LEU A 694 -8.59 -24.92 -2.92
N GLY A 695 -8.65 -25.43 -4.15
CA GLY A 695 -9.80 -26.17 -4.68
C GLY A 695 -9.47 -27.61 -5.07
N MET A 696 -10.42 -28.52 -4.84
CA MET A 696 -10.39 -29.91 -5.27
C MET A 696 -11.48 -30.19 -6.30
N LYS A 697 -11.22 -31.09 -7.24
CA LYS A 697 -12.16 -31.55 -8.27
C LYS A 697 -12.50 -33.03 -8.05
N ASN A 698 -13.55 -33.51 -8.72
CA ASN A 698 -13.94 -34.93 -8.72
C ASN A 698 -14.15 -35.53 -7.32
N PHE A 699 -14.68 -34.74 -6.39
CA PHE A 699 -14.94 -35.13 -4.99
C PHE A 699 -13.71 -35.62 -4.23
N ARG A 700 -12.51 -35.21 -4.67
CA ARG A 700 -11.29 -35.45 -3.91
C ARG A 700 -11.34 -34.69 -2.58
N THR A 701 -10.86 -35.32 -1.53
CA THR A 701 -10.71 -34.68 -0.22
C THR A 701 -9.53 -33.71 -0.23
N LEU A 702 -9.61 -32.66 0.59
CA LEU A 702 -8.50 -31.74 0.82
C LEU A 702 -7.37 -32.49 1.54
N SER A 703 -6.19 -32.57 0.94
CA SER A 703 -5.03 -33.21 1.57
C SER A 703 -4.44 -32.35 2.70
N ALA A 704 -4.56 -31.03 2.59
CA ALA A 704 -4.13 -30.06 3.58
C ALA A 704 -5.06 -28.83 3.57
N LEU A 705 -5.08 -28.10 4.70
CA LEU A 705 -5.86 -26.86 4.84
C LEU A 705 -5.09 -25.62 4.39
N ARG A 706 -3.76 -25.71 4.29
CA ARG A 706 -2.87 -24.58 3.97
C ARG A 706 -1.83 -24.99 2.93
N LEU A 707 -1.43 -24.02 2.11
CA LEU A 707 -0.36 -24.16 1.14
C LEU A 707 0.96 -23.75 1.80
N ARG A 708 1.99 -24.58 1.70
CA ARG A 708 3.33 -24.20 2.15
C ARG A 708 3.89 -23.13 1.22
N PHE A 709 4.65 -22.19 1.79
CA PHE A 709 5.28 -21.16 0.97
C PHE A 709 6.24 -21.80 -0.05
N SER A 710 6.03 -21.50 -1.33
CA SER A 710 6.84 -21.96 -2.46
C SER A 710 7.29 -20.80 -3.34
N THR A 711 6.40 -19.83 -3.58
CA THR A 711 6.68 -18.61 -4.32
C THR A 711 5.69 -17.51 -3.95
N ASN A 712 5.97 -16.27 -4.35
CA ASN A 712 4.94 -15.26 -4.47
C ASN A 712 4.03 -15.63 -5.65
N TRP A 713 2.74 -15.87 -5.38
CA TRP A 713 1.72 -16.28 -6.36
C TRP A 713 1.07 -15.10 -7.10
N VAL A 714 1.52 -13.87 -6.86
CA VAL A 714 1.10 -12.69 -7.60
C VAL A 714 2.35 -11.99 -8.16
N VAL A 715 2.40 -11.77 -9.48
CA VAL A 715 3.47 -10.97 -10.11
C VAL A 715 3.00 -9.54 -10.20
N GLN A 716 3.57 -8.66 -9.38
CA GLN A 716 3.39 -7.23 -9.55
C GLN A 716 4.15 -6.75 -10.78
N THR A 717 3.41 -6.18 -11.73
CA THR A 717 4.02 -5.45 -12.83
C THR A 717 4.20 -4.01 -12.35
N ASN A 718 5.41 -3.45 -12.43
CA ASN A 718 5.75 -2.12 -11.88
C ASN A 718 4.97 -0.94 -12.52
N LYS A 719 4.03 -1.22 -13.44
CA LYS A 719 3.12 -0.28 -14.09
C LYS A 719 1.72 -0.88 -14.33
N GLY A 720 1.27 -1.86 -13.54
CA GLY A 720 0.00 -2.57 -13.74
C GLY A 720 -0.54 -3.17 -12.45
N LEU A 721 -1.85 -3.03 -12.22
CA LEU A 721 -2.53 -3.71 -11.11
C LEU A 721 -2.43 -5.23 -11.30
N ALA A 722 -1.75 -5.91 -10.40
CA ALA A 722 -1.70 -7.37 -10.39
C ALA A 722 -2.89 -7.89 -9.58
N PHE A 723 -3.90 -8.44 -10.26
CA PHE A 723 -5.11 -8.90 -9.59
C PHE A 723 -4.90 -10.26 -8.91
N GLY A 724 -4.14 -11.15 -9.54
CA GLY A 724 -3.89 -12.47 -9.00
C GLY A 724 -3.51 -13.48 -10.06
N THR A 725 -3.45 -14.75 -9.68
CA THR A 725 -3.22 -15.87 -10.60
C THR A 725 -4.18 -17.02 -10.32
N VAL A 726 -4.41 -17.84 -11.36
CA VAL A 726 -5.11 -19.10 -11.26
C VAL A 726 -4.20 -20.19 -11.80
N SER A 727 -4.05 -21.28 -11.08
CA SER A 727 -3.31 -22.46 -11.52
C SER A 727 -4.21 -23.68 -11.49
N VAL A 728 -4.10 -24.53 -12.51
CA VAL A 728 -4.81 -25.82 -12.61
C VAL A 728 -3.77 -26.92 -12.72
N SER A 729 -3.90 -27.95 -11.89
CA SER A 729 -2.86 -28.96 -11.77
C SER A 729 -2.68 -29.77 -13.04
N ARG A 730 -1.44 -30.22 -13.25
CA ARG A 730 -1.05 -31.14 -14.31
C ARG A 730 -1.98 -32.36 -14.37
N GLN A 731 -2.25 -32.96 -13.21
CA GLN A 731 -3.12 -34.13 -13.11
C GLN A 731 -4.56 -33.81 -13.52
N ALA A 732 -5.11 -32.67 -13.08
CA ALA A 732 -6.50 -32.32 -13.30
C ALA A 732 -6.80 -31.91 -14.75
N LEU A 733 -5.85 -31.30 -15.46
CA LEU A 733 -6.04 -30.83 -16.83
C LEU A 733 -5.20 -31.59 -17.85
N MET A 734 -3.88 -31.62 -17.68
CA MET A 734 -2.99 -32.15 -18.70
C MET A 734 -3.17 -33.66 -18.86
N GLU A 735 -3.16 -34.41 -17.76
CA GLU A 735 -3.25 -35.88 -17.80
C GLU A 735 -4.68 -36.34 -18.09
N ARG A 736 -5.64 -35.94 -17.25
CA ARG A 736 -7.03 -36.45 -17.33
C ARG A 736 -7.89 -35.87 -18.44
N VAL A 737 -7.56 -34.69 -18.96
CA VAL A 737 -8.41 -34.01 -19.96
C VAL A 737 -7.70 -33.94 -21.30
N LEU A 738 -6.48 -33.42 -21.34
CA LEU A 738 -5.78 -33.20 -22.61
C LEU A 738 -5.19 -34.51 -23.15
N LEU A 739 -4.36 -35.23 -22.39
CA LEU A 739 -3.70 -36.44 -22.87
C LEU A 739 -4.70 -37.57 -23.14
N ASP A 740 -5.69 -37.77 -22.26
CA ASP A 740 -6.77 -38.74 -22.48
C ASP A 740 -7.61 -38.41 -23.73
N GLY A 741 -7.91 -37.13 -23.95
CA GLY A 741 -8.58 -36.66 -25.17
C GLY A 741 -7.73 -36.90 -26.43
N LEU A 742 -6.44 -36.57 -26.35
CA LEU A 742 -5.47 -36.72 -27.44
C LEU A 742 -5.14 -38.21 -27.74
N ALA A 743 -5.30 -39.12 -26.78
CA ALA A 743 -5.11 -40.55 -27.00
C ALA A 743 -6.10 -41.13 -28.02
N ARG A 744 -7.28 -40.51 -28.19
CA ARG A 744 -8.21 -40.86 -29.27
C ARG A 744 -7.62 -40.61 -30.66
N ILE A 745 -6.76 -39.59 -30.79
CA ILE A 745 -6.04 -39.30 -32.04
C ILE A 745 -5.05 -40.42 -32.34
N ASN A 746 -4.37 -40.95 -31.32
CA ASN A 746 -3.53 -42.13 -31.49
C ASN A 746 -4.32 -43.31 -32.04
N ALA A 747 -5.52 -43.58 -31.51
CA ALA A 747 -6.35 -44.68 -31.98
C ALA A 747 -6.78 -44.54 -33.45
N ILE A 748 -7.14 -43.33 -33.91
CA ILE A 748 -7.58 -43.11 -35.31
C ILE A 748 -6.42 -42.97 -36.31
N THR A 749 -5.22 -42.63 -35.85
CA THR A 749 -4.03 -42.45 -36.70
C THR A 749 -3.07 -43.64 -36.69
N THR A 750 -3.22 -44.55 -35.73
CA THR A 750 -2.42 -45.78 -35.68
C THR A 750 -2.94 -46.76 -36.70
N VAL A 751 -2.19 -46.96 -37.78
CA VAL A 751 -2.53 -47.92 -38.83
C VAL A 751 -1.88 -49.25 -38.51
N ILE A 752 -2.65 -50.33 -38.62
CA ILE A 752 -2.18 -51.69 -38.38
C ILE A 752 -2.55 -52.58 -39.57
N PRO A 753 -1.66 -53.49 -39.99
CA PRO A 753 -1.95 -54.41 -41.08
C PRO A 753 -2.83 -55.55 -40.58
N GLU A 754 -3.86 -55.89 -41.35
CA GLU A 754 -4.71 -57.05 -41.11
C GLU A 754 -4.30 -58.21 -42.02
N TRP A 755 -4.43 -59.42 -41.48
CA TRP A 755 -4.23 -60.62 -42.27
C TRP A 755 -5.34 -60.77 -43.31
N SER A 756 -4.96 -61.11 -44.54
CA SER A 756 -5.85 -61.23 -45.68
C SER A 756 -5.54 -62.48 -46.50
N HIS A 757 -6.46 -62.84 -47.40
CA HIS A 757 -6.29 -64.00 -48.26
C HIS A 757 -5.16 -63.77 -49.29
N VAL A 758 -4.33 -64.79 -49.45
CA VAL A 758 -3.39 -64.90 -50.59
C VAL A 758 -4.20 -65.24 -51.83
N ASP A 759 -3.99 -64.51 -52.92
CA ASP A 759 -4.74 -64.74 -54.15
C ASP A 759 -4.33 -66.05 -54.85
N LYS A 760 -5.07 -66.43 -55.90
CA LYS A 760 -4.81 -67.66 -56.67
C LYS A 760 -3.44 -67.68 -57.37
N ASN A 761 -2.77 -66.53 -57.46
CA ASN A 761 -1.47 -66.36 -58.09
C ASN A 761 -0.32 -66.36 -57.07
N GLY A 762 -0.61 -66.52 -55.77
CA GLY A 762 0.39 -66.50 -54.70
C GLY A 762 0.79 -65.09 -54.24
N PHE A 763 0.07 -64.03 -54.66
CA PHE A 763 0.30 -62.68 -54.18
C PHE A 763 -0.49 -62.42 -52.91
N TRP A 764 0.19 -61.87 -51.90
CA TRP A 764 -0.45 -61.42 -50.68
C TRP A 764 -1.04 -60.02 -50.88
N LYS A 765 -2.38 -59.92 -50.83
CA LYS A 765 -3.09 -58.64 -50.90
C LYS A 765 -3.35 -58.14 -49.49
N PHE A 766 -2.38 -57.48 -48.85
CA PHE A 766 -2.54 -56.99 -47.49
C PHE A 766 -3.73 -56.02 -47.34
N GLN A 767 -4.34 -56.02 -46.17
CA GLN A 767 -5.37 -55.04 -45.76
C GLN A 767 -4.82 -54.19 -44.62
N LEU A 768 -5.32 -52.97 -44.49
CA LEU A 768 -4.96 -52.04 -43.44
C LEU A 768 -6.23 -51.66 -42.70
N THR A 769 -6.10 -51.43 -41.41
CA THR A 769 -7.15 -50.81 -40.58
C THR A 769 -6.51 -49.81 -39.63
N THR A 770 -7.32 -49.06 -38.91
CA THR A 770 -6.85 -48.22 -37.80
C THR A 770 -7.09 -48.91 -36.47
N TRP A 771 -6.28 -48.61 -35.45
CA TRP A 771 -6.44 -49.13 -34.10
C TRP A 771 -7.86 -48.96 -33.55
N ALA A 772 -8.50 -47.81 -33.81
CA ALA A 772 -9.89 -47.52 -33.42
C ALA A 772 -10.95 -48.40 -34.11
N ARG A 773 -10.63 -49.01 -35.26
CA ARG A 773 -11.57 -49.82 -36.07
C ARG A 773 -11.32 -51.32 -35.96
N HIS A 774 -10.14 -51.73 -35.48
CA HIS A 774 -9.75 -53.13 -35.37
C HIS A 774 -10.51 -53.86 -34.26
N HIS A 775 -10.93 -55.09 -34.51
CA HIS A 775 -11.84 -55.83 -33.64
C HIS A 775 -11.25 -56.18 -32.27
N GLU A 776 -9.93 -56.36 -32.16
CA GLU A 776 -9.24 -56.72 -30.89
C GLU A 776 -8.68 -55.52 -30.12
N THR A 777 -8.33 -54.43 -30.82
CA THR A 777 -7.59 -53.31 -30.20
C THR A 777 -8.44 -52.06 -30.01
N LYS A 778 -9.65 -51.98 -30.59
CA LYS A 778 -10.54 -50.81 -30.45
C LYS A 778 -10.86 -50.43 -29.01
N ASP A 779 -10.85 -51.41 -28.10
CA ASP A 779 -11.16 -51.22 -26.67
C ASP A 779 -9.88 -51.03 -25.81
N GLN A 780 -8.69 -51.05 -26.43
CA GLN A 780 -7.41 -50.83 -25.76
C GLN A 780 -7.00 -49.35 -25.80
N GLU A 781 -6.53 -48.82 -24.68
CA GLU A 781 -6.09 -47.43 -24.55
C GLU A 781 -4.76 -47.17 -25.29
N CYS A 782 -4.69 -46.06 -26.02
CA CYS A 782 -3.47 -45.58 -26.69
C CYS A 782 -2.72 -44.57 -25.82
N THR A 783 -2.28 -45.01 -24.63
CA THR A 783 -1.71 -44.16 -23.58
C THR A 783 -0.38 -43.52 -24.00
N TRP A 784 -0.24 -42.22 -23.76
CA TRP A 784 0.97 -41.47 -24.04
C TRP A 784 2.13 -41.84 -23.10
N THR A 785 3.35 -41.88 -23.63
CA THR A 785 4.59 -42.06 -22.85
C THR A 785 5.34 -40.73 -22.71
N VAL A 786 5.85 -40.43 -21.52
CA VAL A 786 6.61 -39.20 -21.26
C VAL A 786 8.01 -39.32 -21.86
N GLU A 787 8.45 -38.36 -22.68
CA GLU A 787 9.85 -38.26 -23.10
C GLU A 787 10.70 -37.55 -22.02
N PRO A 788 11.99 -37.90 -21.89
CA PRO A 788 12.89 -37.17 -21.00
C PRO A 788 13.00 -35.68 -21.41
N PRO A 789 13.08 -34.76 -20.44
CA PRO A 789 13.09 -33.32 -20.71
C PRO A 789 14.31 -32.92 -21.55
N LYS A 790 14.10 -32.11 -22.60
CA LYS A 790 15.15 -31.69 -23.55
C LYS A 790 16.02 -30.51 -23.08
N GLY A 791 15.89 -30.11 -21.81
CA GLY A 791 16.59 -28.96 -21.23
C GLY A 791 16.01 -27.59 -21.64
N ASP A 792 15.06 -27.56 -22.56
CA ASP A 792 14.33 -26.37 -23.01
C ASP A 792 13.12 -26.02 -22.13
N GLY A 793 12.78 -26.88 -21.18
CA GLY A 793 11.63 -26.74 -20.28
C GLY A 793 10.28 -27.14 -20.91
N SER A 794 10.28 -27.72 -22.11
CA SER A 794 9.08 -28.26 -22.75
C SER A 794 8.72 -29.64 -22.18
N PHE A 795 7.43 -29.96 -22.15
CA PHE A 795 6.96 -31.32 -21.84
C PHE A 795 6.57 -32.01 -23.14
N ARG A 796 7.17 -33.17 -23.39
CA ARG A 796 6.93 -33.93 -24.62
C ARG A 796 6.44 -35.33 -24.31
N PHE A 797 5.41 -35.73 -25.04
CA PHE A 797 4.77 -37.03 -24.91
C PHE A 797 4.79 -37.72 -26.27
N ARG A 798 5.11 -39.01 -26.26
CA ARG A 798 5.25 -39.85 -27.45
C ARG A 798 4.30 -41.02 -27.39
N TRP A 799 3.66 -41.29 -28.50
CA TRP A 799 3.02 -42.56 -28.80
C TRP A 799 3.75 -43.18 -29.98
N GLU A 800 4.28 -44.38 -29.81
CA GLU A 800 4.92 -45.13 -30.87
C GLU A 800 4.38 -46.54 -30.90
N HIS A 801 3.87 -46.93 -32.06
CA HIS A 801 3.39 -48.27 -32.28
C HIS A 801 4.01 -48.84 -33.55
N HIS A 802 4.64 -49.99 -33.43
CA HIS A 802 5.24 -50.73 -34.55
C HIS A 802 4.62 -52.11 -34.61
N VAL A 803 4.05 -52.45 -35.75
CA VAL A 803 3.47 -53.77 -36.01
C VAL A 803 3.86 -54.23 -37.40
N GLY A 804 4.23 -55.51 -37.50
CA GLY A 804 4.61 -56.14 -38.75
C GLY A 804 3.97 -57.50 -38.91
N LEU A 805 3.47 -57.78 -40.11
CA LEU A 805 3.03 -59.09 -40.54
C LEU A 805 4.02 -59.62 -41.56
N THR A 806 4.56 -60.81 -41.32
CA THR A 806 5.45 -61.50 -42.25
C THR A 806 4.80 -62.79 -42.70
N TYR A 807 4.61 -62.94 -44.01
CA TYR A 807 4.18 -64.17 -44.64
C TYR A 807 5.37 -64.81 -45.36
N ALA A 808 5.63 -66.09 -45.11
CA ALA A 808 6.62 -66.85 -45.85
C ALA A 808 5.98 -68.14 -46.39
N GLN A 809 6.14 -68.38 -47.69
CA GLN A 809 5.65 -69.60 -48.34
C GLN A 809 6.82 -70.43 -48.85
N ASN A 810 6.90 -71.68 -48.39
CA ASN A 810 7.86 -72.68 -48.87
C ASN A 810 7.09 -73.79 -49.59
N GLY A 811 7.17 -73.83 -50.93
CA GLY A 811 6.48 -74.82 -51.77
C GLY A 811 7.28 -75.17 -53.04
N SER A 812 7.00 -76.35 -53.62
CA SER A 812 7.75 -76.85 -54.78
C SER A 812 7.23 -76.33 -56.14
N ASN A 813 6.00 -75.80 -56.20
CA ASN A 813 5.29 -75.49 -57.47
C ASN A 813 4.67 -74.07 -57.55
N VAL A 814 4.86 -73.20 -56.55
CA VAL A 814 4.44 -71.78 -56.55
C VAL A 814 5.59 -70.95 -55.97
N VAL A 815 5.74 -69.70 -56.41
CA VAL A 815 6.82 -68.74 -56.07
C VAL A 815 7.27 -68.86 -54.61
N ASN A 816 8.49 -69.39 -54.37
CA ASN A 816 9.10 -69.37 -53.04
C ASN A 816 9.48 -67.93 -52.69
N GLY A 817 8.82 -67.36 -51.69
CA GLY A 817 9.09 -65.99 -51.27
C GLY A 817 8.47 -65.62 -49.93
N GLY A 818 9.00 -64.56 -49.34
CA GLY A 818 8.49 -63.91 -48.16
C GLY A 818 8.03 -62.50 -48.47
N TYR A 819 6.88 -62.12 -47.93
CA TYR A 819 6.37 -60.76 -47.93
C TYR A 819 6.30 -60.27 -46.48
N SER A 820 6.65 -59.02 -46.23
CA SER A 820 6.43 -58.39 -44.94
C SER A 820 5.78 -57.03 -45.13
N VAL A 821 4.73 -56.76 -44.37
CA VAL A 821 4.10 -55.44 -44.28
C VAL A 821 4.30 -54.96 -42.85
N SER A 822 4.90 -53.79 -42.68
CA SER A 822 5.08 -53.16 -41.38
C SER A 822 4.51 -51.75 -41.39
N CYS A 823 3.75 -51.43 -40.35
CA CYS A 823 3.25 -50.10 -40.07
C CYS A 823 3.95 -49.57 -38.82
N THR A 824 4.46 -48.34 -38.90
CA THR A 824 5.01 -47.63 -37.74
C THR A 824 4.27 -46.31 -37.62
N THR A 825 3.54 -46.13 -36.52
CA THR A 825 2.91 -44.85 -36.18
C THR A 825 3.70 -44.20 -35.06
N LEU A 826 4.04 -42.93 -35.25
CA LEU A 826 4.69 -42.08 -34.27
C LEU A 826 3.89 -40.79 -34.14
N ASN A 827 3.27 -40.57 -32.99
CA ASN A 827 2.64 -39.30 -32.65
C ASN A 827 3.37 -38.65 -31.49
N VAL A 828 3.41 -37.32 -31.49
CA VAL A 828 4.10 -36.51 -30.50
C VAL A 828 3.23 -35.32 -30.11
N VAL A 829 3.02 -35.14 -28.80
CA VAL A 829 2.46 -33.93 -28.20
C VAL A 829 3.59 -33.16 -27.52
N GLU A 830 3.64 -31.86 -27.75
CA GLU A 830 4.62 -30.96 -27.15
C GLU A 830 3.89 -29.78 -26.50
N PHE A 831 4.10 -29.62 -25.18
CA PHE A 831 3.65 -28.47 -24.41
C PHE A 831 4.81 -27.47 -24.30
N PRO A 832 4.55 -26.18 -24.55
CA PRO A 832 5.60 -25.16 -24.62
C PRO A 832 6.17 -24.88 -23.23
N PRO A 833 7.40 -24.33 -23.16
CA PRO A 833 8.04 -24.04 -21.89
C PRO A 833 7.39 -22.87 -21.14
N ALA A 834 7.77 -22.77 -19.87
CA ALA A 834 7.48 -21.68 -18.94
C ALA A 834 7.89 -20.29 -19.46
N ALA A 835 7.04 -19.66 -20.28
CA ALA A 835 7.26 -18.32 -20.80
C ALA A 835 6.01 -17.46 -20.66
N ARG A 836 6.16 -16.21 -20.19
CA ARG A 836 5.08 -15.23 -20.21
C ARG A 836 4.82 -14.79 -21.65
N SER A 837 3.84 -15.39 -22.30
CA SER A 837 3.48 -15.06 -23.68
C SER A 837 2.01 -14.66 -23.75
N LYS A 838 1.67 -13.79 -24.71
CA LYS A 838 0.27 -13.52 -25.08
C LYS A 838 -0.38 -14.73 -25.75
N SER A 839 0.40 -15.71 -26.19
CA SER A 839 -0.08 -16.92 -26.86
C SER A 839 0.71 -18.15 -26.41
N MET A 840 0.01 -19.23 -26.10
CA MET A 840 0.57 -20.54 -25.80
C MET A 840 0.11 -21.55 -26.84
N GLU A 841 1.02 -22.33 -27.41
CA GLU A 841 0.75 -23.32 -28.45
C GLU A 841 1.09 -24.74 -27.97
N ILE A 842 0.08 -25.61 -27.86
CA ILE A 842 0.28 -27.05 -27.64
C ILE A 842 0.36 -27.70 -29.02
N ARG A 843 1.52 -28.24 -29.38
CA ARG A 843 1.78 -28.79 -30.71
C ARG A 843 1.52 -30.28 -30.71
N LEU A 844 0.83 -30.74 -31.74
CA LEU A 844 0.56 -32.15 -31.98
C LEU A 844 1.01 -32.47 -33.40
N SER A 845 1.86 -33.48 -33.52
CA SER A 845 2.37 -33.94 -34.82
C SER A 845 2.37 -35.46 -34.87
N GLY A 846 2.28 -36.01 -36.06
CA GLY A 846 2.33 -37.45 -36.24
C GLY A 846 2.83 -37.87 -37.61
N GLN A 847 3.30 -39.11 -37.64
CA GLN A 847 3.84 -39.78 -38.81
C GLN A 847 3.37 -41.22 -38.82
N VAL A 848 2.86 -41.69 -39.96
CA VAL A 848 2.58 -43.09 -40.22
C VAL A 848 3.45 -43.55 -41.37
N LEU A 849 4.33 -44.51 -41.13
CA LEU A 849 5.19 -45.15 -42.13
C LEU A 849 4.61 -46.53 -42.44
N LEU A 850 4.19 -46.72 -43.69
CA LEU A 850 3.86 -48.02 -44.25
C LEU A 850 5.03 -48.51 -45.08
N LYS A 851 5.57 -49.68 -44.74
CA LYS A 851 6.65 -50.33 -45.49
C LYS A 851 6.24 -51.74 -45.87
N VAL A 852 6.45 -52.09 -47.13
CA VAL A 852 6.27 -53.43 -47.66
C VAL A 852 7.61 -53.92 -48.17
N GLU A 853 8.04 -55.11 -47.76
CA GLU A 853 9.23 -55.77 -48.27
C GLU A 853 8.85 -57.11 -48.89
N PHE A 854 9.61 -57.50 -49.91
CA PHE A 854 9.48 -58.79 -50.58
C PHE A 854 10.85 -59.42 -50.78
N ARG A 855 10.92 -60.74 -50.64
CA ARG A 855 12.08 -61.57 -50.95
C ARG A 855 11.62 -62.83 -51.69
N SER A 856 12.09 -63.08 -52.90
CA SER A 856 11.89 -64.36 -53.60
C SER A 856 13.15 -64.75 -54.37
N GLY A 857 13.75 -65.88 -53.99
CA GLY A 857 15.02 -66.32 -54.59
C GLY A 857 16.11 -65.25 -54.46
N ALA A 858 16.61 -64.75 -55.61
CA ALA A 858 17.60 -63.68 -55.68
C ALA A 858 17.00 -62.26 -55.75
N GLN A 859 15.68 -62.13 -55.91
CA GLN A 859 14.99 -60.83 -56.00
C GLN A 859 14.60 -60.34 -54.61
N GLN A 860 14.98 -59.10 -54.30
CA GLN A 860 14.56 -58.38 -53.11
C GLN A 860 14.10 -56.98 -53.52
N GLY A 861 12.98 -56.56 -52.95
CA GLY A 861 12.43 -55.23 -53.15
C GLY A 861 11.72 -54.72 -51.90
N SER A 862 11.61 -53.41 -51.78
CA SER A 862 10.80 -52.75 -50.76
C SER A 862 10.12 -51.52 -51.32
N ALA A 863 8.94 -51.20 -50.83
CA ALA A 863 8.27 -49.94 -51.09
C ALA A 863 7.83 -49.32 -49.76
N GLN A 864 7.88 -47.99 -49.67
CA GLN A 864 7.37 -47.28 -48.50
C GLN A 864 6.54 -46.07 -48.90
N SER A 865 5.59 -45.69 -48.06
CA SER A 865 4.88 -44.42 -48.13
C SER A 865 4.68 -43.88 -46.72
N VAL A 866 4.61 -42.56 -46.60
CA VAL A 866 4.53 -41.86 -45.32
C VAL A 866 3.35 -40.89 -45.33
N ALA A 867 2.54 -40.91 -44.28
CA ALA A 867 1.58 -39.85 -44.00
C ALA A 867 2.10 -39.00 -42.83
N LYS A 868 2.18 -37.68 -43.00
CA LYS A 868 2.63 -36.72 -41.98
C LYS A 868 1.56 -35.69 -41.71
N TRP A 869 1.41 -35.29 -40.45
CA TRP A 869 0.45 -34.24 -40.07
C TRP A 869 0.99 -33.43 -38.89
N SER A 870 0.57 -32.16 -38.79
CA SER A 870 1.00 -31.24 -37.75
C SER A 870 -0.03 -30.15 -37.51
N MET A 871 -0.47 -30.02 -36.26
CA MET A 871 -1.47 -29.07 -35.80
C MET A 871 -1.10 -28.50 -34.43
N ALA A 872 -1.76 -27.43 -34.01
CA ALA A 872 -1.54 -26.81 -32.72
C ALA A 872 -2.86 -26.35 -32.09
N LEU A 873 -3.00 -26.52 -30.79
CA LEU A 873 -4.04 -25.86 -29.98
C LEU A 873 -3.45 -24.59 -29.40
N THR A 874 -4.10 -23.46 -29.63
CA THR A 874 -3.60 -22.14 -29.25
C THR A 874 -4.50 -21.49 -28.21
N LEU A 875 -3.92 -21.05 -27.09
CA LEU A 875 -4.58 -20.18 -26.11
C LEU A 875 -3.99 -18.78 -26.24
N ARG A 876 -4.79 -17.83 -26.72
CA ARG A 876 -4.37 -16.44 -26.95
C ARG A 876 -5.07 -15.49 -26.00
N THR A 877 -4.31 -14.58 -25.42
CA THR A 877 -4.82 -13.47 -24.62
C THR A 877 -5.31 -12.35 -25.53
N GLU A 878 -6.57 -12.00 -25.38
CA GLU A 878 -7.28 -10.90 -26.05
C GLU A 878 -7.76 -9.88 -25.01
N PRO A 879 -8.23 -8.68 -25.42
CA PRO A 879 -8.75 -7.68 -24.48
C PRO A 879 -9.89 -8.19 -23.58
N ASN A 880 -10.69 -9.14 -24.09
CA ASN A 880 -11.85 -9.70 -23.38
C ASN A 880 -11.55 -11.03 -22.65
N GLY A 881 -10.28 -11.39 -22.47
CA GLY A 881 -9.85 -12.64 -21.84
C GLY A 881 -9.16 -13.59 -22.81
N LEU A 882 -9.22 -14.89 -22.55
CA LEU A 882 -8.63 -15.91 -23.41
C LEU A 882 -9.52 -16.29 -24.59
N LYS A 883 -8.87 -16.65 -25.70
CA LYS A 883 -9.46 -17.31 -26.85
C LYS A 883 -8.70 -18.59 -27.17
N ALA A 884 -9.42 -19.71 -27.30
CA ALA A 884 -8.90 -21.01 -27.67
C ALA A 884 -9.22 -21.30 -29.14
N ASN A 885 -8.20 -21.59 -29.95
CA ASN A 885 -8.37 -21.94 -31.37
C ASN A 885 -7.46 -23.10 -31.76
N ALA A 886 -7.89 -23.91 -32.72
CA ALA A 886 -7.00 -24.84 -33.42
C ALA A 886 -6.31 -24.13 -34.61
N ALA A 887 -5.02 -24.38 -34.80
CA ALA A 887 -4.20 -23.85 -35.88
C ALA A 887 -3.39 -24.98 -36.56
N GLY A 888 -2.89 -24.72 -37.77
CA GLY A 888 -2.14 -25.70 -38.57
C GLY A 888 -3.01 -26.50 -39.55
N SER A 889 -2.41 -27.52 -40.18
CA SER A 889 -3.10 -28.35 -41.18
C SER A 889 -3.64 -29.61 -40.50
N THR A 890 -4.96 -29.73 -40.42
CA THR A 890 -5.62 -30.93 -39.86
C THR A 890 -5.60 -32.11 -40.82
N SER A 891 -5.29 -31.88 -42.11
CA SER A 891 -5.23 -32.91 -43.14
C SER A 891 -3.84 -33.53 -43.25
N PRO A 892 -3.74 -34.87 -43.19
CA PRO A 892 -2.48 -35.57 -43.44
C PRO A 892 -1.94 -35.31 -44.86
N VAL A 893 -0.64 -35.06 -44.95
CA VAL A 893 0.11 -34.96 -46.20
C VAL A 893 0.75 -36.31 -46.48
N PHE A 894 0.50 -36.85 -47.67
CA PHE A 894 0.96 -38.18 -48.06
C PHE A 894 2.12 -38.08 -49.05
N GLU A 895 3.23 -38.71 -48.71
CA GLU A 895 4.39 -38.87 -49.59
C GLU A 895 4.14 -40.00 -50.60
N SER A 896 4.55 -39.78 -51.85
CA SER A 896 4.42 -40.77 -52.91
C SER A 896 5.19 -42.05 -52.57
N THR A 897 4.68 -43.17 -53.07
CA THR A 897 5.30 -44.49 -52.85
C THR A 897 6.74 -44.49 -53.40
N GLU A 898 7.71 -44.74 -52.53
CA GLU A 898 9.14 -44.83 -52.87
C GLU A 898 9.57 -46.31 -53.00
N PRO A 899 9.77 -46.83 -54.23
CA PRO A 899 10.29 -48.17 -54.44
C PRO A 899 11.82 -48.23 -54.33
N SER A 900 12.35 -49.36 -53.84
CA SER A 900 13.77 -49.67 -53.76
C SER A 900 14.01 -51.16 -54.07
N GLY A 901 15.03 -51.48 -54.88
CA GLY A 901 15.35 -52.84 -55.32
C GLY A 901 14.64 -53.28 -56.61
N ASP A 902 14.55 -54.60 -56.85
CA ASP A 902 13.91 -55.21 -58.03
C ASP A 902 12.37 -55.19 -57.90
N VAL A 903 11.79 -53.98 -57.85
CA VAL A 903 10.34 -53.77 -57.64
C VAL A 903 9.53 -53.89 -58.94
N GLY A 904 10.18 -53.82 -60.10
CA GLY A 904 9.54 -53.78 -61.42
C GLY A 904 8.70 -55.01 -61.81
N THR A 905 8.83 -56.12 -61.08
CA THR A 905 8.06 -57.36 -61.29
C THR A 905 6.87 -57.52 -60.32
N LEU A 906 6.75 -56.70 -59.30
CA LEU A 906 5.63 -56.75 -58.35
C LEU A 906 4.60 -55.67 -58.71
N GLN A 907 3.34 -56.08 -58.88
CA GLN A 907 2.20 -55.18 -58.76
C GLN A 907 2.08 -54.71 -57.29
N VAL A 908 3.06 -53.95 -56.80
CA VAL A 908 2.97 -53.34 -55.47
C VAL A 908 1.82 -52.35 -55.54
N ALA A 909 0.77 -52.60 -54.74
CA ALA A 909 -0.33 -51.68 -54.59
C ALA A 909 0.19 -50.29 -54.24
N ASP A 910 -0.44 -49.24 -54.76
CA ASP A 910 -0.05 -47.87 -54.44
C ASP A 910 -0.25 -47.61 -52.93
N LEU A 911 0.86 -47.68 -52.17
CA LEU A 911 0.89 -47.57 -50.72
C LEU A 911 0.33 -46.23 -50.24
N GLN A 912 0.53 -45.17 -51.04
CA GLN A 912 -0.06 -43.87 -50.80
C GLN A 912 -1.59 -43.94 -50.81
N THR A 913 -2.17 -44.55 -51.84
CA THR A 913 -3.63 -44.74 -51.93
C THR A 913 -4.15 -45.63 -50.81
N SER A 914 -3.42 -46.68 -50.43
CA SER A 914 -3.79 -47.54 -49.29
C SER A 914 -3.79 -46.78 -47.96
N LEU A 915 -2.76 -45.98 -47.67
CA LEU A 915 -2.71 -45.14 -46.47
C LEU A 915 -3.82 -44.09 -46.45
N LYS A 916 -4.07 -43.45 -47.60
CA LYS A 916 -5.11 -42.44 -47.74
C LYS A 916 -6.52 -43.02 -47.58
N GLY A 917 -6.73 -44.29 -47.95
CA GLY A 917 -8.00 -44.98 -47.76
C GLY A 917 -8.35 -45.24 -46.29
N GLU A 918 -7.34 -45.38 -45.41
CA GLU A 918 -7.55 -45.70 -44.00
C GLU A 918 -7.47 -44.51 -43.05
N LEU A 919 -6.70 -43.48 -43.38
CA LEU A 919 -6.62 -42.26 -42.58
C LEU A 919 -7.75 -41.29 -42.95
N GLN A 920 -8.26 -40.57 -41.96
CA GLN A 920 -9.30 -39.55 -42.18
C GLN A 920 -8.74 -38.35 -42.98
N ASP A 921 -9.59 -37.70 -43.78
CA ASP A 921 -9.22 -36.50 -44.55
C ASP A 921 -8.82 -35.31 -43.65
N ALA A 922 -9.34 -35.27 -42.42
CA ALA A 922 -8.99 -34.29 -41.40
C ALA A 922 -9.07 -34.91 -40.00
N ILE A 923 -8.06 -34.65 -39.18
CA ILE A 923 -8.04 -35.04 -37.77
C ILE A 923 -8.87 -34.03 -36.97
N ASN A 924 -9.88 -34.52 -36.26
CA ASN A 924 -10.79 -33.67 -35.48
C ASN A 924 -10.23 -33.37 -34.07
N LEU A 925 -10.13 -32.08 -33.72
CA LEU A 925 -9.72 -31.59 -32.39
C LEU A 925 -10.87 -30.96 -31.58
N ASP A 926 -12.10 -30.97 -32.09
CA ASP A 926 -13.23 -30.21 -31.54
C ASP A 926 -13.51 -30.53 -30.07
N ASP A 927 -13.40 -31.80 -29.66
CA ASP A 927 -13.68 -32.19 -28.29
C ASP A 927 -12.65 -31.64 -27.32
N ILE A 928 -11.36 -31.67 -27.68
CA ILE A 928 -10.27 -31.09 -26.87
C ILE A 928 -10.36 -29.56 -26.89
N LEU A 929 -10.71 -28.98 -28.04
CA LEU A 929 -10.91 -27.55 -28.18
C LEU A 929 -12.04 -27.05 -27.27
N LYS A 930 -13.17 -27.78 -27.19
CA LYS A 930 -14.26 -27.47 -26.25
C LYS A 930 -13.79 -27.50 -24.79
N GLN A 931 -12.89 -28.43 -24.43
CA GLN A 931 -12.30 -28.47 -23.09
C GLN A 931 -11.43 -27.24 -22.81
N LEU A 932 -10.67 -26.76 -23.78
CA LEU A 932 -9.90 -25.52 -23.63
C LEU A 932 -10.78 -24.27 -23.65
N GLN A 933 -11.88 -24.28 -24.41
CA GLN A 933 -12.83 -23.18 -24.49
C GLN A 933 -13.54 -22.90 -23.15
N GLN A 934 -13.48 -23.81 -22.17
CA GLN A 934 -14.00 -23.54 -20.83
C GLN A 934 -13.27 -22.41 -20.10
N PHE A 935 -12.04 -22.08 -20.51
CA PHE A 935 -11.23 -20.97 -20.00
C PHE A 935 -11.54 -19.64 -20.70
N GLU A 936 -12.40 -19.64 -21.73
CA GLU A 936 -12.86 -18.40 -22.38
C GLU A 936 -13.89 -17.67 -21.52
N GLY A 937 -13.86 -16.34 -21.58
CA GLY A 937 -14.82 -15.48 -20.89
C GLY A 937 -14.56 -15.36 -19.38
N ALA A 938 -15.63 -15.43 -18.60
CA ALA A 938 -15.60 -15.28 -17.15
C ALA A 938 -15.02 -16.55 -16.48
N LEU A 939 -14.12 -16.37 -15.52
CA LEU A 939 -13.67 -17.44 -14.64
C LEU A 939 -14.86 -17.99 -13.86
N LYS A 940 -15.13 -19.28 -14.03
CA LYS A 940 -16.32 -19.93 -13.47
C LYS A 940 -16.15 -20.45 -12.04
N SER A 941 -14.92 -20.51 -11.52
CA SER A 941 -14.64 -21.09 -10.21
C SER A 941 -14.46 -20.06 -9.08
N CYS A 942 -14.34 -18.77 -9.39
CA CYS A 942 -14.17 -17.72 -8.37
C CYS A 942 -14.60 -16.35 -8.90
N TYR A 943 -15.49 -15.67 -8.17
CA TYR A 943 -16.04 -14.37 -8.53
C TYR A 943 -15.73 -13.33 -7.44
N PRO A 944 -15.10 -12.19 -7.77
CA PRO A 944 -14.82 -11.11 -6.82
C PRO A 944 -16.07 -10.26 -6.58
N CYS A 945 -16.50 -10.11 -5.34
CA CYS A 945 -17.72 -9.37 -4.96
C CYS A 945 -18.92 -9.74 -5.88
N SER A 946 -19.38 -8.80 -6.72
CA SER A 946 -20.41 -8.99 -7.75
C SER A 946 -19.88 -9.01 -9.18
N GLY A 947 -18.56 -8.92 -9.37
CA GLY A 947 -17.89 -8.92 -10.66
C GLY A 947 -17.48 -10.32 -11.13
N ALA A 948 -16.64 -10.35 -12.16
CA ALA A 948 -16.05 -11.56 -12.69
C ALA A 948 -14.61 -11.27 -13.13
N TYR A 949 -13.74 -12.28 -13.06
CA TYR A 949 -12.43 -12.23 -13.69
C TYR A 949 -12.47 -12.86 -15.07
N CYS A 950 -11.56 -12.46 -15.94
CA CYS A 950 -11.14 -13.24 -17.09
C CYS A 950 -9.68 -13.69 -16.93
N LEU A 951 -9.30 -14.72 -17.67
CA LEU A 951 -7.96 -15.28 -17.66
C LEU A 951 -7.08 -14.62 -18.73
N ALA A 952 -5.78 -14.56 -18.49
CA ALA A 952 -4.78 -14.02 -19.40
C ALA A 952 -3.42 -14.71 -19.23
N TYR A 953 -2.53 -14.54 -20.22
CA TYR A 953 -1.14 -14.99 -20.21
C TYR A 953 -0.94 -16.45 -19.75
N PRO A 954 -1.43 -17.43 -20.52
CA PRO A 954 -1.32 -18.84 -20.18
C PRO A 954 0.14 -19.29 -20.20
N ALA A 955 0.56 -20.05 -19.19
CA ALA A 955 1.90 -20.64 -19.12
C ALA A 955 1.90 -21.96 -18.32
N PHE A 956 2.75 -22.91 -18.70
CA PHE A 956 3.02 -24.10 -17.88
C PHE A 956 4.15 -23.84 -16.88
N ASN A 957 3.98 -24.26 -15.63
CA ASN A 957 5.06 -24.25 -14.64
C ASN A 957 6.03 -25.42 -14.80
N ALA A 958 7.10 -25.43 -14.01
CA ALA A 958 8.10 -26.51 -14.03
C ALA A 958 7.54 -27.90 -13.66
N HIS A 959 6.34 -27.96 -13.06
CA HIS A 959 5.64 -29.20 -12.72
C HIS A 959 4.59 -29.62 -13.77
N GLY A 960 4.35 -28.80 -14.80
CA GLY A 960 3.35 -29.05 -15.84
C GLY A 960 1.94 -28.56 -15.48
N ASP A 961 1.80 -27.75 -14.44
CA ASP A 961 0.55 -27.09 -14.08
C ASP A 961 0.30 -25.88 -14.99
N LEU A 962 -0.96 -25.66 -15.37
CA LEU A 962 -1.34 -24.54 -16.22
C LEU A 962 -1.70 -23.32 -15.39
N MET A 963 -0.93 -22.24 -15.54
CA MET A 963 -1.08 -20.98 -14.84
C MET A 963 -1.65 -19.89 -15.75
N PHE A 964 -2.43 -18.99 -15.16
CA PHE A 964 -3.01 -17.81 -15.78
C PHE A 964 -2.90 -16.60 -14.85
N GLU A 965 -2.78 -15.42 -15.44
CA GLU A 965 -2.97 -14.14 -14.76
C GLU A 965 -4.48 -13.79 -14.71
N LEU A 966 -4.94 -13.25 -13.59
CA LEU A 966 -6.30 -12.74 -13.43
C LEU A 966 -6.40 -11.31 -13.94
N LYS A 967 -7.48 -11.00 -14.66
CA LYS A 967 -7.87 -9.64 -15.03
C LYS A 967 -9.34 -9.38 -14.73
N PRO A 968 -9.74 -8.17 -14.32
CA PRO A 968 -11.15 -7.84 -14.17
C PRO A 968 -11.83 -7.93 -15.54
N GLN A 969 -12.99 -8.57 -15.60
CA GLN A 969 -13.78 -8.62 -16.82
C GLN A 969 -14.46 -7.26 -17.01
N THR A 970 -13.97 -6.44 -17.94
CA THR A 970 -14.68 -5.22 -18.35
C THR A 970 -16.03 -5.60 -18.93
N GLN A 971 -17.11 -5.19 -18.26
CA GLN A 971 -18.45 -5.28 -18.82
C GLN A 971 -18.51 -4.32 -20.02
N LEU A 972 -18.32 -4.85 -21.22
CA LEU A 972 -18.75 -4.15 -22.42
C LEU A 972 -20.24 -3.89 -22.25
N ASN A 973 -20.60 -2.62 -22.02
CA ASN A 973 -21.96 -2.16 -22.22
C ASN A 973 -22.45 -2.77 -23.53
N THR A 974 -23.48 -3.62 -23.42
CA THR A 974 -24.10 -4.33 -24.53
C THR A 974 -24.28 -3.35 -25.69
N PRO A 975 -23.84 -3.65 -26.93
CA PRO A 975 -23.98 -2.73 -28.03
C PRO A 975 -25.46 -2.38 -28.17
N ALA A 976 -25.74 -1.07 -28.19
CA ALA A 976 -27.07 -0.52 -28.35
C ALA A 976 -27.83 -1.31 -29.43
N ARG A 977 -28.96 -1.87 -29.02
CA ARG A 977 -30.00 -2.52 -29.83
C ARG A 977 -30.02 -1.91 -31.23
N GLN A 978 -29.52 -2.65 -32.22
CA GLN A 978 -29.58 -2.27 -33.62
C GLN A 978 -31.04 -2.00 -33.99
N VAL A 979 -31.41 -0.73 -34.08
CA VAL A 979 -32.63 -0.29 -34.75
C VAL A 979 -32.36 -0.44 -36.23
N ASN A 980 -32.99 -1.44 -36.82
CA ASN A 980 -33.05 -1.64 -38.26
C ASN A 980 -33.62 -0.41 -38.96
N GLY A 981 -32.87 0.09 -39.94
CA GLY A 981 -33.41 0.39 -41.28
C GLY A 981 -34.04 1.77 -41.52
N GLY A 982 -33.27 2.67 -42.13
CA GLY A 982 -33.79 3.85 -42.82
C GLY A 982 -32.75 4.45 -43.76
N ARG A 983 -32.82 4.08 -45.05
CA ARG A 983 -31.95 4.55 -46.15
C ARG A 983 -31.95 6.08 -46.29
N GLY A 984 -30.79 6.66 -46.60
CA GLY A 984 -30.68 8.09 -46.95
C GLY A 984 -29.29 8.52 -47.41
N ARG A 985 -29.01 8.27 -48.68
CA ARG A 985 -27.83 8.63 -49.50
C ARG A 985 -27.55 10.14 -49.52
N ALA A 986 -26.28 10.55 -49.41
CA ALA A 986 -25.52 11.40 -50.38
C ALA A 986 -24.47 12.33 -49.74
N GLN A 987 -23.26 12.32 -50.35
CA GLN A 987 -22.34 13.46 -50.60
C GLN A 987 -21.90 14.33 -49.40
N ARG A 988 -20.61 14.62 -49.17
CA ARG A 988 -19.65 15.20 -50.13
C ARG A 988 -18.25 15.24 -49.48
N ARG A 989 -17.24 15.15 -50.34
CA ARG A 989 -15.79 15.42 -50.13
C ARG A 989 -15.49 16.81 -49.54
N GLY A 990 -14.36 16.90 -48.84
CA GLY A 990 -13.52 18.11 -48.67
C GLY A 990 -12.76 18.06 -47.35
N GLN A 991 -11.55 17.50 -47.29
CA GLN A 991 -10.28 18.27 -47.24
C GLN A 991 -10.37 19.54 -46.38
N LEU A 992 -9.56 19.62 -45.32
CA LEU A 992 -8.68 20.77 -45.07
C LEU A 992 -7.64 20.49 -43.98
N ASN A 993 -6.41 20.83 -44.33
CA ASN A 993 -5.24 21.00 -43.47
C ASN A 993 -5.43 22.20 -42.53
N GLY A 994 -4.75 22.15 -41.38
CA GLY A 994 -3.69 23.12 -41.10
C GLY A 994 -4.03 24.41 -40.37
N LEU A 995 -3.41 24.52 -39.19
CA LEU A 995 -2.72 25.70 -38.64
C LEU A 995 -3.55 26.89 -38.12
N GLY A 996 -3.43 27.10 -36.80
CA GLY A 996 -2.59 28.18 -36.29
C GLY A 996 -3.29 29.37 -35.60
N PHE A 997 -2.83 29.64 -34.37
CA PHE A 997 -2.74 30.94 -33.66
C PHE A 997 -4.06 31.70 -33.39
N ALA A 998 -4.26 32.54 -32.38
CA ALA A 998 -3.53 33.05 -31.22
C ALA A 998 -4.64 33.53 -30.25
N ASP A 999 -4.51 33.32 -28.94
CA ASP A 999 -4.20 34.36 -27.95
C ASP A 999 -4.73 35.77 -28.25
N GLN A 1000 -5.68 36.25 -27.43
CA GLN A 1000 -5.80 37.66 -27.06
C GLN A 1000 -6.68 37.88 -25.82
N SER A 1001 -6.00 38.36 -24.78
CA SER A 1001 -6.50 39.05 -23.58
C SER A 1001 -7.24 40.36 -23.86
N LYS A 1002 -8.18 40.72 -22.97
CA LYS A 1002 -8.54 42.06 -22.40
C LYS A 1002 -10.06 42.16 -22.21
N ALA A 1003 -10.59 42.13 -20.99
CA ALA A 1003 -10.59 43.16 -19.93
C ALA A 1003 -11.84 44.07 -19.97
N ARG A 1004 -12.33 44.35 -18.75
CA ARG A 1004 -13.04 45.54 -18.24
C ARG A 1004 -14.59 45.56 -18.18
N THR A 1005 -15.05 45.57 -16.90
CA THR A 1005 -16.00 46.51 -16.23
C THR A 1005 -17.45 46.58 -16.76
N ARG A 1006 -18.53 46.77 -15.98
CA ARG A 1006 -18.79 47.31 -14.63
C ARG A 1006 -20.30 47.10 -14.33
N ASP A 1007 -20.70 47.10 -13.05
CA ASP A 1007 -21.91 47.72 -12.41
C ASP A 1007 -23.29 47.61 -13.12
N SER A 1008 -24.48 47.42 -12.51
CA SER A 1008 -25.04 47.58 -11.16
C SER A 1008 -26.53 47.14 -11.26
N SER A 1009 -27.08 46.34 -10.34
CA SER A 1009 -28.02 46.75 -9.27
C SER A 1009 -29.54 46.71 -9.59
N ILE A 1010 -30.28 46.09 -8.64
CA ILE A 1010 -31.54 46.55 -8.00
C ILE A 1010 -32.91 46.01 -8.49
N ASP A 1011 -33.68 45.58 -7.47
CA ASP A 1011 -35.13 45.47 -7.27
C ASP A 1011 -35.97 44.43 -8.02
N SER A 1012 -37.06 43.87 -7.49
CA SER A 1012 -37.62 43.71 -6.13
C SER A 1012 -38.94 42.94 -6.29
N SER A 1013 -39.29 42.14 -5.27
CA SER A 1013 -40.66 41.90 -4.74
C SER A 1013 -41.79 41.36 -5.65
N ALA A 1014 -42.22 40.15 -5.27
CA ALA A 1014 -43.56 39.77 -4.77
C ALA A 1014 -44.84 39.99 -5.62
N GLY A 1015 -45.65 38.93 -5.70
CA GLY A 1015 -47.05 39.02 -6.12
C GLY A 1015 -47.78 37.68 -6.22
N LEU A 1016 -48.23 37.15 -5.07
CA LEU A 1016 -49.27 36.11 -4.94
C LEU A 1016 -50.59 36.54 -5.62
N VAL A 1017 -51.45 35.57 -6.01
CA VAL A 1017 -52.83 35.37 -5.48
C VAL A 1017 -53.72 34.52 -6.43
N LYS A 1018 -54.28 33.43 -5.84
CA LYS A 1018 -55.57 32.70 -6.06
C LYS A 1018 -55.92 32.20 -7.49
N GLY A 1019 -56.49 31.02 -7.69
CA GLY A 1019 -57.15 30.04 -6.82
C GLY A 1019 -58.39 29.46 -7.52
N LYS A 1020 -58.72 28.19 -7.28
CA LYS A 1020 -60.07 27.58 -7.21
C LYS A 1020 -59.97 26.05 -7.17
N GLY A 1021 -60.79 25.45 -6.31
CA GLY A 1021 -60.73 24.04 -5.94
C GLY A 1021 -61.77 23.16 -6.63
N LEU A 1022 -61.90 21.92 -6.13
CA LEU A 1022 -63.15 21.17 -6.02
C LEU A 1022 -62.93 19.83 -5.28
N GLN A 1023 -63.84 19.53 -4.36
CA GLN A 1023 -64.00 18.31 -3.56
C GLN A 1023 -64.63 17.17 -4.38
N SER A 1024 -64.45 15.91 -3.95
CA SER A 1024 -65.54 15.07 -3.40
C SER A 1024 -65.31 13.54 -3.47
N SER A 1025 -65.58 12.89 -2.32
CA SER A 1025 -66.27 11.60 -2.07
C SER A 1025 -65.74 10.22 -2.53
N ARG A 1026 -65.35 9.43 -1.51
CA ARG A 1026 -65.98 8.21 -0.95
C ARG A 1026 -66.41 7.00 -1.83
N ALA A 1027 -65.82 5.86 -1.45
CA ALA A 1027 -66.43 4.56 -1.07
C ALA A 1027 -67.01 3.58 -2.11
N SER A 1028 -66.49 2.33 -2.05
CA SER A 1028 -67.31 1.10 -2.12
C SER A 1028 -66.57 -0.11 -1.51
N SER A 1029 -67.32 -0.90 -0.74
CA SER A 1029 -66.98 -2.19 -0.12
C SER A 1029 -67.51 -3.34 -0.98
N VAL A 1030 -66.89 -4.55 -0.95
CA VAL A 1030 -67.61 -5.86 -1.04
C VAL A 1030 -66.76 -7.00 -0.41
N ARG A 1031 -67.28 -7.58 0.70
CA ARG A 1031 -67.48 -9.00 1.10
C ARG A 1031 -66.58 -10.14 0.56
N SER A 1032 -65.97 -10.95 1.45
CA SER A 1032 -66.41 -12.27 2.01
C SER A 1032 -65.70 -13.43 1.29
N SER A 1033 -65.25 -14.56 1.86
CA SER A 1033 -65.70 -15.40 2.99
C SER A 1033 -64.76 -16.62 3.18
N HIS A 1034 -64.68 -17.15 4.42
CA HIS A 1034 -64.37 -18.55 4.85
C HIS A 1034 -63.02 -19.18 4.44
N HIS A 1035 -62.30 -19.99 5.24
CA HIS A 1035 -62.66 -20.93 6.31
C HIS A 1035 -61.52 -21.05 7.36
N SER A 1036 -61.93 -21.31 8.59
CA SER A 1036 -61.16 -21.78 9.74
C SER A 1036 -60.75 -23.25 9.61
N GLU A 1037 -59.59 -23.65 10.15
CA GLU A 1037 -59.50 -24.87 10.96
C GLU A 1037 -58.28 -24.88 11.89
N HIS A 1038 -58.55 -25.28 13.14
CA HIS A 1038 -57.61 -25.49 14.23
C HIS A 1038 -56.88 -26.83 14.08
N GLY A 1039 -55.61 -26.87 14.49
CA GLY A 1039 -54.87 -28.10 14.71
C GLY A 1039 -53.77 -27.89 15.76
N ASN A 1040 -54.11 -28.19 17.02
CA ASN A 1040 -53.20 -28.24 18.16
C ASN A 1040 -52.29 -29.48 18.11
N GLY A 1041 -51.09 -29.34 18.65
CA GLY A 1041 -50.33 -30.40 19.32
C GLY A 1041 -49.22 -31.04 18.48
N HIS A 1042 -47.95 -30.92 18.89
CA HIS A 1042 -47.34 -31.79 19.89
C HIS A 1042 -45.84 -31.48 20.02
N VAL A 1043 -45.41 -31.27 21.27
CA VAL A 1043 -44.01 -31.31 21.71
C VAL A 1043 -43.54 -32.77 21.79
N PRO A 1044 -42.27 -33.07 21.49
CA PRO A 1044 -41.54 -34.05 22.29
C PRO A 1044 -40.17 -33.54 22.81
N PRO A 1045 -39.69 -34.05 23.96
CA PRO A 1045 -38.40 -33.71 24.58
C PRO A 1045 -37.30 -34.77 24.25
N PHE A 1046 -36.19 -34.72 25.00
CA PHE A 1046 -34.97 -35.57 25.07
C PHE A 1046 -33.71 -34.90 24.46
N THR A 1047 -32.78 -34.30 25.24
CA THR A 1047 -31.74 -34.82 26.19
C THR A 1047 -30.52 -35.51 25.54
N SER A 1048 -29.37 -34.81 25.61
CA SER A 1048 -28.01 -35.18 26.10
C SER A 1048 -27.25 -36.47 25.67
N GLU A 1049 -25.94 -36.24 25.48
CA GLU A 1049 -24.75 -37.15 25.43
C GLU A 1049 -24.62 -37.98 24.14
N GLU A 1050 -23.53 -37.94 23.35
CA GLU A 1050 -22.07 -37.82 23.58
C GLU A 1050 -21.39 -36.91 22.54
#